data_AF-A0A2V6F6W3-F1
#
_entry.id   AF-A0A2V6F6W3-F1
#
_cell.length_a   1.000
_cell.length_b   1.000
_cell.length_c   1.000
_cell.angle_alpha   90.00
_cell.angle_beta   90.00
_cell.angle_gamma   90.00
#
_symmetry.space_group_name_H-M   'P 1'
#
loop_
_entity.id
_entity.type
_entity.pdbx_description
1 polymer ?
#
loop_
_entity_poly.entity_id
_entity_poly.type
_entity_poly.pdbx_seq_one_letter_code
_entity_poly.pdbx_strand_id
1 'polypeptide(L)'
;MTLFLRCFAENGRHDFSVGHCAAGPNAFVQCEATRALRDSGPVESWASGALYDNVTIDGNGLSLANRGSGAQGAGWAAANSVLWQCSAARIRCENPPAAQNWAFGCWGEFEGNGIWRKSNESVSPDSLFAAQVNDRLGDAAAQRLQLMPRRREESSNPPVAKAQQLTAASRHPAPQLADYIASAPTRNPIPAEPGGAERIEQAIKSAFGSSRGNEALTSIPQSAIHNPQSNQSLLTPAAAQKLVITNGWLTCDGRLLIGASTEVNWWRGNIRPSEASAFGAGVTRFAPGRMGRGYTDDLEELADAMVADGQAALDHHYGLWYDRRRDDHERVRRVDGDVWPPFYEQPFARSGQGAAWDGLSRYDLTKFSPWYWSRLKQFADLCDQRGLVLFHQNYFQHNVLEAGAHWADFPWRPANNINDTGFPEPPPYAGDKRIFMAEQFYDVTHPVRRELHRRYIRQCLDNFVDNANVLQFPGAEYTGPLEFVQFWLDTIEEWEQEKRQEIASAPRESGRVNRHRKPLVALSCTKDVQDAVLADAERSALVPRQFERQWRGGRPADTDLAQMAAEYRAKFPGKAIICDFDSGAWAFLCAGGSIPKLPRTTDARLLKAIPRMQPWPSGSGTNRWTLRERGQQCLICLAGGAKAQVDLSEESGVFRAYAVNPRTGELKPRQENIRGGGLAKLLGSEDGLSVVWIVKE
;
A
#
# COMPACT_ATOMS: atom_id res chain seq x y z
N MET A 1 -37.82 30.92 -8.84
CA MET A 1 -36.98 29.72 -9.03
C MET A 1 -35.79 30.13 -9.88
N THR A 2 -34.58 29.91 -9.39
CA THR A 2 -33.34 30.21 -10.13
C THR A 2 -32.56 28.92 -10.35
N LEU A 3 -32.02 28.72 -11.56
CA LEU A 3 -31.20 27.58 -11.92
C LEU A 3 -29.81 28.06 -12.34
N PHE A 4 -28.80 27.62 -11.61
CA PHE A 4 -27.38 27.71 -11.98
C PHE A 4 -26.97 26.31 -12.44
N LEU A 5 -26.62 26.17 -13.72
CA LEU A 5 -26.40 24.87 -14.37
C LEU A 5 -25.02 24.86 -15.01
N ARG A 6 -24.13 23.97 -14.53
CA ARG A 6 -22.72 23.90 -14.97
C ARG A 6 -21.98 25.23 -14.85
N CYS A 7 -22.01 25.80 -13.65
CA CYS A 7 -21.11 26.89 -13.29
C CYS A 7 -19.76 26.30 -12.86
N PHE A 8 -18.67 26.86 -13.40
CA PHE A 8 -17.30 26.58 -12.94
C PHE A 8 -16.75 27.81 -12.24
N ALA A 9 -16.04 27.62 -11.13
CA ALA A 9 -15.38 28.67 -10.37
C ALA A 9 -13.97 28.21 -9.96
N GLU A 10 -13.05 29.16 -9.79
CA GLU A 10 -11.66 28.85 -9.44
C GLU A 10 -11.05 29.95 -8.56
N ASN A 11 -10.37 29.56 -7.48
CA ASN A 11 -9.82 30.44 -6.43
C ASN A 11 -10.86 31.41 -5.84
N GLY A 12 -12.15 31.09 -5.96
CA GLY A 12 -13.25 31.92 -5.50
C GLY A 12 -13.48 31.79 -4.00
N ARG A 13 -14.49 32.52 -3.53
CA ARG A 13 -14.86 32.59 -2.11
C ARG A 13 -16.38 32.66 -2.02
N HIS A 14 -17.00 31.62 -1.45
CA HIS A 14 -18.47 31.46 -1.45
C HIS A 14 -19.02 31.31 -2.89
N ASP A 15 -18.37 30.43 -3.65
CA ASP A 15 -18.48 30.23 -5.10
C ASP A 15 -19.92 29.91 -5.55
N PHE A 16 -20.62 29.05 -4.81
CA PHE A 16 -22.03 28.72 -5.03
C PHE A 16 -22.83 29.04 -3.78
N SER A 17 -23.40 30.25 -3.75
CA SER A 17 -24.02 30.82 -2.55
C SER A 17 -25.25 31.67 -2.85
N VAL A 18 -26.07 31.85 -1.82
CA VAL A 18 -27.25 32.74 -1.82
C VAL A 18 -27.21 33.63 -0.57
N GLY A 19 -27.63 34.88 -0.73
CA GLY A 19 -27.57 35.92 0.30
C GLY A 19 -28.86 36.11 1.11
N HIS A 20 -28.95 37.27 1.76
CA HIS A 20 -29.97 37.61 2.75
C HIS A 20 -31.41 37.37 2.25
N CYS A 21 -32.18 36.64 3.05
CA CYS A 21 -33.59 36.29 2.79
C CYS A 21 -33.89 35.74 1.38
N ALA A 22 -32.94 35.05 0.74
CA ALA A 22 -33.10 34.55 -0.63
C ALA A 22 -34.26 33.54 -0.76
N ALA A 23 -35.34 33.96 -1.40
CA ALA A 23 -36.53 33.15 -1.64
C ALA A 23 -36.25 32.00 -2.62
N GLY A 24 -36.51 30.77 -2.20
CA GLY A 24 -36.36 29.57 -3.02
C GLY A 24 -37.51 29.31 -4.01
N PRO A 25 -37.41 28.21 -4.80
CA PRO A 25 -36.27 27.32 -4.86
C PRO A 25 -35.11 27.91 -5.69
N ASN A 26 -33.87 27.73 -5.22
CA ASN A 26 -32.65 28.11 -5.93
C ASN A 26 -31.77 26.86 -6.08
N ALA A 27 -31.46 26.45 -7.31
CA ALA A 27 -30.77 25.20 -7.60
C ALA A 27 -29.41 25.44 -8.27
N PHE A 28 -28.35 24.90 -7.68
CA PHE A 28 -27.03 24.74 -8.28
C PHE A 28 -26.89 23.29 -8.74
N VAL A 29 -26.80 23.06 -10.04
CA VAL A 29 -26.84 21.73 -10.65
C VAL A 29 -25.58 21.49 -11.47
N GLN A 30 -24.81 20.50 -11.04
CA GLN A 30 -23.54 20.09 -11.61
C GLN A 30 -22.55 21.26 -11.72
N CYS A 31 -22.29 21.94 -10.61
CA CYS A 31 -21.33 23.05 -10.54
C CYS A 31 -20.03 22.62 -9.83
N GLU A 32 -18.89 23.17 -10.23
CA GLU A 32 -17.56 22.78 -9.73
C GLU A 32 -16.73 24.01 -9.36
N ALA A 33 -16.24 24.06 -8.12
CA ALA A 33 -15.34 25.09 -7.63
C ALA A 33 -13.97 24.48 -7.32
N THR A 34 -12.91 24.99 -7.94
CA THR A 34 -11.53 24.53 -7.71
C THR A 34 -10.76 25.49 -6.82
N ARG A 35 -9.92 24.95 -5.91
CA ARG A 35 -9.06 25.74 -5.01
C ARG A 35 -9.84 26.79 -4.19
N ALA A 36 -11.05 26.44 -3.73
CA ALA A 36 -11.96 27.36 -3.08
C ALA A 36 -11.37 27.93 -1.76
N LEU A 37 -11.47 29.25 -1.58
CA LEU A 37 -10.89 29.96 -0.43
C LEU A 37 -11.84 30.03 0.78
N ARG A 38 -13.12 29.70 0.58
CA ARG A 38 -14.13 29.52 1.64
C ARG A 38 -15.19 28.51 1.21
N ASP A 39 -15.98 28.10 2.19
CA ASP A 39 -17.11 27.22 2.03
C ASP A 39 -18.25 27.86 1.22
N SER A 40 -18.81 27.09 0.29
CA SER A 40 -20.04 27.41 -0.45
C SER A 40 -21.29 27.07 0.37
N GLY A 41 -22.48 27.40 -0.14
CA GLY A 41 -23.76 27.32 0.58
C GLY A 41 -24.32 28.70 0.92
N PRO A 42 -25.52 28.81 1.52
CA PRO A 42 -26.09 30.09 1.94
C PRO A 42 -25.17 30.83 2.93
N VAL A 43 -24.95 32.13 2.71
CA VAL A 43 -23.97 32.94 3.47
C VAL A 43 -24.59 33.86 4.52
N GLU A 44 -25.86 34.20 4.37
CA GLU A 44 -26.60 35.14 5.22
C GLU A 44 -27.96 34.55 5.63
N SER A 45 -28.56 35.02 6.72
CA SER A 45 -29.92 34.65 7.10
C SER A 45 -30.95 35.25 6.14
N TRP A 46 -32.04 34.58 5.77
CA TRP A 46 -32.37 33.16 5.92
C TRP A 46 -32.77 32.65 4.52
N ALA A 47 -31.95 31.80 3.90
CA ALA A 47 -32.29 31.19 2.62
C ALA A 47 -33.10 29.90 2.86
N SER A 48 -34.25 29.77 2.20
CA SER A 48 -35.12 28.59 2.29
C SER A 48 -35.25 27.92 0.92
N GLY A 49 -35.06 26.61 0.85
CA GLY A 49 -35.20 25.85 -0.41
C GLY A 49 -34.02 25.98 -1.37
N ALA A 50 -32.79 25.99 -0.87
CA ALA A 50 -31.60 25.85 -1.72
C ALA A 50 -31.36 24.36 -2.04
N LEU A 51 -31.10 24.05 -3.31
CA LEU A 51 -30.68 22.73 -3.77
C LEU A 51 -29.26 22.82 -4.33
N TYR A 52 -28.36 21.98 -3.82
CA TYR A 52 -27.06 21.73 -4.40
C TYR A 52 -27.06 20.29 -4.89
N ASP A 53 -26.90 20.10 -6.20
CA ASP A 53 -27.08 18.83 -6.88
C ASP A 53 -25.85 18.56 -7.76
N ASN A 54 -25.13 17.47 -7.50
CA ASN A 54 -23.85 17.14 -8.13
C ASN A 54 -22.77 18.25 -8.00
N VAL A 55 -22.81 19.05 -6.92
CA VAL A 55 -21.87 20.17 -6.71
C VAL A 55 -20.56 19.70 -6.06
N THR A 56 -19.42 20.12 -6.60
CA THR A 56 -18.08 19.78 -6.13
C THR A 56 -17.34 21.03 -5.64
N ILE A 57 -16.77 21.00 -4.43
CA ILE A 57 -15.93 22.06 -3.87
C ILE A 57 -14.54 21.50 -3.52
N ASP A 58 -13.54 21.70 -4.36
CA ASP A 58 -12.15 21.32 -4.06
C ASP A 58 -11.46 22.37 -3.18
N GLY A 59 -10.89 21.94 -2.06
CA GLY A 59 -10.12 22.77 -1.12
C GLY A 59 -10.93 23.50 -0.04
N ASN A 60 -12.27 23.42 -0.05
CA ASN A 60 -13.08 23.97 1.04
C ASN A 60 -14.43 23.24 1.23
N GLY A 61 -15.29 23.79 2.09
CA GLY A 61 -16.54 23.15 2.48
C GLY A 61 -17.79 23.50 1.65
N LEU A 62 -18.89 22.81 1.98
CA LEU A 62 -20.25 23.12 1.53
C LEU A 62 -21.18 23.09 2.74
N SER A 63 -21.86 24.21 3.04
CA SER A 63 -22.40 24.47 4.38
C SER A 63 -23.87 24.92 4.37
N LEU A 64 -24.77 24.03 4.83
CA LEU A 64 -26.15 24.34 5.23
C LEU A 64 -26.21 24.41 6.77
N ALA A 65 -25.79 25.54 7.34
CA ALA A 65 -25.48 25.63 8.77
C ALA A 65 -25.83 26.97 9.42
N ASN A 66 -25.73 27.01 10.75
CA ASN A 66 -25.63 28.23 11.52
C ASN A 66 -24.22 28.84 11.35
N ARG A 67 -24.17 30.11 10.93
CA ARG A 67 -22.93 30.89 10.77
C ARG A 67 -22.35 31.37 12.10
N GLY A 68 -23.11 31.30 13.20
CA GLY A 68 -22.71 31.75 14.52
C GLY A 68 -22.41 33.25 14.53
N SER A 69 -21.27 33.64 15.11
CA SER A 69 -20.71 34.99 15.02
C SER A 69 -20.04 35.29 13.67
N GLY A 70 -19.87 34.28 12.80
CA GLY A 70 -19.42 34.47 11.42
C GLY A 70 -20.45 35.22 10.57
N ALA A 71 -20.02 35.72 9.42
CA ALA A 71 -20.85 36.52 8.51
C ALA A 71 -21.62 37.65 9.24
N GLN A 72 -20.92 38.42 10.08
CA GLN A 72 -21.47 39.52 10.89
C GLN A 72 -22.60 39.11 11.86
N GLY A 73 -22.63 37.84 12.29
CA GLY A 73 -23.69 37.32 13.17
C GLY A 73 -24.91 36.80 12.42
N ALA A 74 -24.76 36.38 11.15
CA ALA A 74 -25.86 35.94 10.30
C ALA A 74 -26.72 34.80 10.87
N GLY A 75 -26.23 34.02 11.84
CA GLY A 75 -27.01 32.94 12.44
C GLY A 75 -27.40 31.86 11.42
N TRP A 76 -28.66 31.41 11.44
CA TRP A 76 -29.15 30.38 10.52
C TRP A 76 -29.24 30.89 9.07
N ALA A 77 -28.31 30.46 8.22
CA ALA A 77 -28.28 30.85 6.82
C ALA A 77 -29.13 29.94 5.90
N ALA A 78 -29.35 28.68 6.30
CA ALA A 78 -29.99 27.66 5.45
C ALA A 78 -31.12 26.91 6.14
N ALA A 79 -32.27 26.79 5.47
CA ALA A 79 -33.40 25.97 5.88
C ALA A 79 -34.08 25.27 4.70
N ASN A 80 -34.77 24.17 4.94
CA ASN A 80 -35.53 23.41 3.92
C ASN A 80 -34.70 23.09 2.66
N SER A 81 -33.39 22.87 2.84
CA SER A 81 -32.39 22.84 1.77
C SER A 81 -31.72 21.47 1.67
N VAL A 82 -31.30 21.10 0.46
CA VAL A 82 -30.86 19.74 0.11
C VAL A 82 -29.48 19.76 -0.54
N LEU A 83 -28.62 18.86 -0.10
CA LEU A 83 -27.39 18.45 -0.78
C LEU A 83 -27.61 17.07 -1.41
N TRP A 84 -27.33 16.94 -2.71
CA TRP A 84 -27.50 15.71 -3.48
C TRP A 84 -26.24 15.42 -4.29
N GLN A 85 -25.60 14.27 -4.06
CA GLN A 85 -24.36 13.82 -4.73
C GLN A 85 -23.23 14.86 -4.77
N CYS A 86 -23.14 15.68 -3.73
CA CYS A 86 -22.15 16.73 -3.58
C CYS A 86 -20.86 16.21 -2.93
N SER A 87 -19.73 16.83 -3.26
CA SER A 87 -18.45 16.56 -2.61
C SER A 87 -17.77 17.86 -2.19
N ALA A 88 -17.13 17.85 -1.01
CA ALA A 88 -16.35 18.98 -0.50
C ALA A 88 -15.27 18.47 0.46
N ALA A 89 -14.28 19.30 0.80
CA ALA A 89 -13.34 18.96 1.89
C ALA A 89 -14.10 18.66 3.19
N ARG A 90 -15.17 19.44 3.46
CA ARG A 90 -16.07 19.25 4.60
C ARG A 90 -17.50 19.69 4.26
N ILE A 91 -18.48 18.84 4.54
CA ILE A 91 -19.90 19.12 4.33
C ILE A 91 -20.59 19.32 5.68
N ARG A 92 -21.13 20.53 5.88
CA ARG A 92 -21.96 20.88 7.03
C ARG A 92 -23.42 20.82 6.65
N CYS A 93 -24.21 20.05 7.39
CA CYS A 93 -25.67 19.99 7.26
C CYS A 93 -26.30 19.97 8.65
N GLU A 94 -26.91 21.09 9.03
CA GLU A 94 -27.55 21.29 10.35
C GLU A 94 -29.03 21.62 10.18
N ASN A 95 -29.85 21.21 11.15
CA ASN A 95 -31.28 21.53 11.20
C ASN A 95 -31.50 22.81 12.02
N PRO A 96 -31.99 23.93 11.43
CA PRO A 96 -32.44 25.09 12.19
C PRO A 96 -33.72 24.78 13.00
N PRO A 97 -34.05 25.59 14.02
CA PRO A 97 -35.32 25.46 14.73
C PRO A 97 -36.54 25.42 13.78
N ALA A 98 -37.40 24.42 13.98
CA ALA A 98 -38.64 24.19 13.23
C ALA A 98 -38.51 23.95 11.70
N ALA A 99 -37.31 23.74 11.16
CA ALA A 99 -37.11 23.35 9.76
C ALA A 99 -35.99 22.31 9.61
N GLN A 100 -35.85 21.71 8.42
CA GLN A 100 -34.91 20.61 8.17
C GLN A 100 -33.98 20.91 7.00
N ASN A 101 -32.78 20.34 7.02
CA ASN A 101 -31.86 20.27 5.88
C ASN A 101 -31.43 18.80 5.68
N TRP A 102 -31.14 18.42 4.43
CA TRP A 102 -30.87 17.04 4.05
C TRP A 102 -29.56 16.90 3.25
N ALA A 103 -28.90 15.75 3.36
CA ALA A 103 -27.74 15.40 2.56
C ALA A 103 -27.81 13.93 2.10
N PHE A 104 -27.72 13.71 0.79
CA PHE A 104 -27.84 12.41 0.13
C PHE A 104 -26.63 12.13 -0.77
N GLY A 105 -26.01 10.95 -0.68
CA GLY A 105 -24.95 10.53 -1.60
C GLY A 105 -23.67 11.40 -1.54
N CYS A 106 -23.45 12.07 -0.42
CA CYS A 106 -22.42 13.10 -0.28
C CYS A 106 -21.08 12.53 0.20
N TRP A 107 -19.98 13.23 -0.13
CA TRP A 107 -18.59 12.81 0.12
C TRP A 107 -17.77 13.94 0.76
N GLY A 108 -16.99 13.63 1.79
CA GLY A 108 -16.17 14.57 2.55
C GLY A 108 -16.28 14.39 4.07
N GLU A 109 -15.63 15.25 4.85
CA GLU A 109 -15.81 15.27 6.31
C GLU A 109 -17.23 15.74 6.66
N PHE A 110 -17.96 15.05 7.54
CA PHE A 110 -19.37 15.34 7.83
C PHE A 110 -19.58 16.00 9.19
N GLU A 111 -20.28 17.14 9.21
CA GLU A 111 -20.64 17.89 10.42
C GLU A 111 -22.13 18.25 10.44
N GLY A 112 -22.76 18.22 11.62
CA GLY A 112 -24.10 18.76 11.86
C GLY A 112 -25.23 17.73 11.97
N ASN A 113 -26.35 18.17 12.56
CA ASN A 113 -27.50 17.35 12.95
C ASN A 113 -28.59 17.24 11.87
N GLY A 114 -28.27 17.53 10.60
CA GLY A 114 -29.14 17.38 9.44
C GLY A 114 -29.51 15.92 9.13
N ILE A 115 -30.38 15.72 8.13
CA ILE A 115 -30.82 14.37 7.74
C ILE A 115 -29.88 13.80 6.68
N TRP A 116 -28.95 12.97 7.13
CA TRP A 116 -27.95 12.28 6.31
C TRP A 116 -28.45 10.93 5.78
N ARG A 117 -28.17 10.63 4.51
CA ARG A 117 -28.38 9.31 3.89
C ARG A 117 -27.26 9.01 2.89
N LYS A 118 -26.76 7.76 2.90
CA LYS A 118 -25.81 7.27 1.89
C LYS A 118 -24.55 8.15 1.74
N SER A 119 -23.99 8.60 2.85
CA SER A 119 -22.64 9.19 2.85
C SER A 119 -21.61 8.18 2.34
N ASN A 120 -20.70 8.62 1.48
CA ASN A 120 -19.63 7.81 0.86
C ASN A 120 -20.14 6.61 0.04
N GLU A 121 -21.28 6.81 -0.60
CA GLU A 121 -21.90 5.98 -1.64
C GLU A 121 -22.55 6.91 -2.69
N SER A 122 -22.56 6.54 -3.97
CA SER A 122 -23.44 7.17 -4.96
C SER A 122 -24.91 6.78 -4.74
N VAL A 123 -25.85 7.63 -5.18
CA VAL A 123 -27.30 7.40 -5.12
C VAL A 123 -27.98 7.60 -6.48
N SER A 124 -29.13 6.95 -6.63
CA SER A 124 -30.04 7.14 -7.78
C SER A 124 -31.28 7.93 -7.34
N PRO A 125 -31.83 8.84 -8.17
CA PRO A 125 -31.33 9.26 -9.49
C PRO A 125 -30.04 10.10 -9.40
N ASP A 126 -29.26 10.14 -10.49
CA ASP A 126 -27.98 10.86 -10.54
C ASP A 126 -28.12 12.32 -10.09
N SER A 127 -29.13 13.01 -10.62
CA SER A 127 -29.51 14.37 -10.26
C SER A 127 -30.98 14.39 -9.85
N LEU A 128 -31.23 14.90 -8.64
CA LEU A 128 -32.57 15.12 -8.11
C LEU A 128 -33.32 16.16 -8.94
N PHE A 129 -32.65 17.22 -9.37
CA PHE A 129 -33.23 18.25 -10.24
C PHE A 129 -33.62 17.68 -11.61
N ALA A 130 -32.78 16.83 -12.22
CA ALA A 130 -33.09 16.20 -13.49
C ALA A 130 -34.31 15.27 -13.39
N ALA A 131 -34.46 14.51 -12.30
CA ALA A 131 -35.66 13.72 -12.04
C ALA A 131 -36.90 14.60 -11.86
N GLN A 132 -36.83 15.65 -11.03
CA GLN A 132 -37.92 16.63 -10.83
C GLN A 132 -38.28 17.45 -12.08
N VAL A 133 -37.38 17.53 -13.05
CA VAL A 133 -37.68 18.05 -14.39
C VAL A 133 -38.38 16.99 -15.24
N ASN A 134 -37.97 15.73 -15.17
CA ASN A 134 -38.64 14.63 -15.87
C ASN A 134 -40.09 14.43 -15.39
N ASP A 135 -40.29 14.24 -14.09
CA ASP A 135 -41.59 13.98 -13.46
C ASP A 135 -42.65 15.06 -13.78
N ARG A 136 -42.19 16.28 -14.08
CA ARG A 136 -43.02 17.48 -14.32
C ARG A 136 -43.13 17.88 -15.80
N LEU A 137 -42.15 17.56 -16.64
CA LEU A 137 -42.01 18.08 -18.01
C LEU A 137 -41.58 17.03 -19.06
N GLY A 138 -41.39 15.77 -18.67
CA GLY A 138 -41.03 14.63 -19.52
C GLY A 138 -39.56 14.54 -19.92
N ASP A 139 -39.16 13.40 -20.48
CA ASP A 139 -37.75 13.07 -20.75
C ASP A 139 -37.07 14.09 -21.66
N ALA A 140 -37.79 14.62 -22.66
CA ALA A 140 -37.29 15.65 -23.57
C ALA A 140 -37.00 17.00 -22.87
N ALA A 141 -37.56 17.26 -21.68
CA ALA A 141 -37.16 18.39 -20.85
C ALA A 141 -35.92 18.07 -20.01
N ALA A 142 -35.83 16.85 -19.45
CA ALA A 142 -34.66 16.42 -18.69
C ALA A 142 -33.40 16.30 -19.57
N GLN A 143 -33.52 15.76 -20.80
CA GLN A 143 -32.42 15.65 -21.76
C GLN A 143 -31.87 17.02 -22.20
N ARG A 144 -32.72 18.06 -22.27
CA ARG A 144 -32.28 19.45 -22.53
C ARG A 144 -31.40 20.03 -21.43
N LEU A 145 -31.34 19.43 -20.24
CA LEU A 145 -30.36 19.83 -19.24
C LEU A 145 -28.93 19.53 -19.70
N GLN A 146 -28.70 18.51 -20.54
CA GLN A 146 -27.38 18.09 -21.03
C GLN A 146 -26.32 18.00 -19.91
N LEU A 147 -26.59 17.19 -18.89
CA LEU A 147 -25.62 16.95 -17.82
C LEU A 147 -24.43 16.12 -18.34
N MET A 148 -23.23 16.50 -17.91
CA MET A 148 -22.00 15.73 -18.11
C MET A 148 -22.13 14.35 -17.42
N PRO A 149 -21.88 13.22 -18.11
CA PRO A 149 -21.99 11.90 -17.50
C PRO A 149 -20.92 11.63 -16.43
N ARG A 150 -21.32 11.13 -15.25
CA ARG A 150 -20.39 10.56 -14.25
C ARG A 150 -20.16 9.06 -14.55
N ARG A 151 -18.91 8.59 -14.50
CA ARG A 151 -18.57 7.16 -14.63
C ARG A 151 -18.97 6.42 -13.35
N ARG A 152 -19.81 5.38 -13.46
CA ARG A 152 -20.40 4.66 -12.30
C ARG A 152 -20.10 3.16 -12.22
N GLU A 153 -19.37 2.60 -13.18
CA GLU A 153 -19.00 1.18 -13.14
C GLU A 153 -17.84 0.93 -12.17
N GLU A 154 -18.13 0.30 -11.03
CA GLU A 154 -17.14 -0.26 -10.10
C GLU A 154 -17.15 -1.80 -10.16
N SER A 155 -15.97 -2.40 -10.01
CA SER A 155 -15.82 -3.81 -9.64
C SER A 155 -14.50 -4.00 -8.89
N SER A 156 -14.51 -4.77 -7.81
CA SER A 156 -13.31 -5.20 -7.08
C SER A 156 -12.64 -6.44 -7.69
N ASN A 157 -13.34 -7.18 -8.55
CA ASN A 157 -12.81 -8.32 -9.28
C ASN A 157 -13.37 -8.33 -10.73
N PRO A 158 -13.00 -7.35 -11.56
CA PRO A 158 -13.48 -7.25 -12.93
C PRO A 158 -12.94 -8.42 -13.79
N PRO A 159 -13.74 -8.96 -14.74
CA PRO A 159 -13.23 -9.87 -15.76
C PRO A 159 -12.04 -9.26 -16.52
N VAL A 160 -11.10 -10.07 -17.00
CA VAL A 160 -9.82 -9.61 -17.59
C VAL A 160 -9.99 -8.51 -18.64
N ALA A 161 -10.93 -8.66 -19.57
CA ALA A 161 -11.21 -7.64 -20.60
C ALA A 161 -11.71 -6.30 -20.01
N LYS A 162 -12.44 -6.33 -18.89
CA LYS A 162 -12.88 -5.12 -18.17
C LYS A 162 -11.74 -4.51 -17.36
N ALA A 163 -10.87 -5.33 -16.75
CA ALA A 163 -9.64 -4.83 -16.12
C ALA A 163 -8.76 -4.10 -17.14
N GLN A 164 -8.53 -4.70 -18.32
CA GLN A 164 -7.82 -4.07 -19.43
C GLN A 164 -8.47 -2.75 -19.88
N GLN A 165 -9.80 -2.69 -19.99
CA GLN A 165 -10.50 -1.44 -20.32
C GLN A 165 -10.27 -0.35 -19.25
N LEU A 166 -10.33 -0.71 -17.97
CA LEU A 166 -10.16 0.24 -16.86
C LEU A 166 -8.72 0.74 -16.75
N THR A 167 -7.72 -0.12 -16.95
CA THR A 167 -6.29 0.29 -16.95
C THR A 167 -5.93 1.09 -18.20
N ALA A 168 -6.46 0.76 -19.38
CA ALA A 168 -6.30 1.62 -20.56
C ALA A 168 -6.93 3.01 -20.34
N ALA A 169 -8.13 3.05 -19.74
CA ALA A 169 -8.80 4.30 -19.39
C ALA A 169 -8.11 5.10 -18.26
N SER A 170 -7.23 4.48 -17.46
CA SER A 170 -6.47 5.15 -16.41
C SER A 170 -5.28 5.94 -16.93
N ARG A 171 -4.88 5.76 -18.19
CA ARG A 171 -3.79 6.51 -18.85
C ARG A 171 -4.16 7.95 -19.25
N HIS A 172 -5.41 8.37 -19.01
CA HIS A 172 -5.92 9.69 -19.33
C HIS A 172 -6.54 10.36 -18.08
N PRO A 173 -6.49 11.69 -17.93
CA PRO A 173 -7.16 12.41 -16.84
C PRO A 173 -8.65 12.09 -16.73
N ALA A 174 -9.21 12.24 -15.53
CA ALA A 174 -10.64 12.30 -15.35
C ALA A 174 -11.22 13.49 -16.16
N PRO A 175 -12.30 13.31 -16.95
CA PRO A 175 -12.94 14.41 -17.66
C PRO A 175 -13.40 15.51 -16.70
N GLN A 176 -13.13 16.78 -17.01
CA GLN A 176 -13.47 17.92 -16.14
C GLN A 176 -14.76 18.61 -16.57
N LEU A 177 -15.44 19.27 -15.63
CA LEU A 177 -16.58 20.13 -15.96
C LEU A 177 -16.16 21.32 -16.84
N ALA A 178 -14.98 21.89 -16.60
CA ALA A 178 -14.44 23.01 -17.38
C ALA A 178 -14.34 22.67 -18.88
N ASP A 179 -13.75 21.51 -19.23
CA ASP A 179 -13.67 21.02 -20.61
C ASP A 179 -15.07 20.81 -21.22
N TYR A 180 -16.01 20.28 -20.43
CA TYR A 180 -17.39 20.09 -20.86
C TYR A 180 -18.11 21.42 -21.11
N ILE A 181 -17.87 22.46 -20.30
CA ILE A 181 -18.41 23.81 -20.53
C ILE A 181 -17.76 24.43 -21.78
N ALA A 182 -16.44 24.37 -21.91
CA ALA A 182 -15.70 24.94 -23.05
C ALA A 182 -16.11 24.33 -24.40
N SER A 183 -16.49 23.04 -24.41
CA SER A 183 -17.02 22.34 -25.59
C SER A 183 -18.53 22.53 -25.83
N ALA A 184 -19.20 23.45 -25.13
CA ALA A 184 -20.61 23.77 -25.42
C ALA A 184 -20.87 24.27 -26.86
N PRO A 185 -20.02 25.12 -27.48
CA PRO A 185 -20.25 25.60 -28.85
C PRO A 185 -20.13 24.52 -29.94
N THR A 186 -19.49 23.38 -29.67
CA THR A 186 -19.43 22.25 -30.61
C THR A 186 -20.61 21.29 -30.44
N ARG A 187 -21.17 21.18 -29.23
CA ARG A 187 -22.40 20.40 -28.97
C ARG A 187 -23.66 21.13 -29.41
N ASN A 188 -23.76 22.42 -29.09
CA ASN A 188 -24.86 23.29 -29.51
C ASN A 188 -24.25 24.54 -30.19
N PRO A 189 -24.01 24.50 -31.51
CA PRO A 189 -23.51 25.67 -32.24
C PRO A 189 -24.46 26.86 -32.10
N ILE A 190 -24.01 27.90 -31.41
CA ILE A 190 -24.69 29.20 -31.36
C ILE A 190 -24.32 29.92 -32.67
N PRO A 191 -25.29 30.38 -33.48
CA PRO A 191 -25.00 31.19 -34.67
C PRO A 191 -24.28 32.48 -34.26
N ALA A 192 -22.99 32.58 -34.59
CA ALA A 192 -22.13 33.71 -34.25
C ALA A 192 -22.08 34.79 -35.34
N GLU A 193 -22.92 34.67 -36.38
CA GLU A 193 -23.04 35.67 -37.43
C GLU A 193 -23.55 37.00 -36.85
N PRO A 194 -22.79 38.10 -36.94
CA PRO A 194 -23.13 39.36 -36.26
C PRO A 194 -24.33 40.09 -36.88
N GLY A 195 -24.80 39.66 -38.05
CA GLY A 195 -25.83 40.36 -38.81
C GLY A 195 -25.41 41.79 -39.13
N GLY A 196 -26.17 42.76 -38.62
CA GLY A 196 -25.85 44.20 -38.71
C GLY A 196 -25.20 44.81 -37.47
N ALA A 197 -24.75 44.01 -36.49
CA ALA A 197 -24.15 44.53 -35.27
C ALA A 197 -22.77 45.16 -35.54
N GLU A 198 -22.58 46.40 -35.08
CA GLU A 198 -21.32 47.13 -35.24
C GLU A 198 -20.21 46.48 -34.40
N ARG A 199 -19.02 46.31 -34.99
CA ARG A 199 -17.92 45.61 -34.30
C ARG A 199 -17.33 46.47 -33.20
N ILE A 200 -16.86 45.83 -32.12
CA ILE A 200 -16.21 46.52 -31.01
C ILE A 200 -14.94 47.29 -31.45
N GLU A 201 -14.30 46.86 -32.54
CA GLU A 201 -13.20 47.53 -33.24
C GLU A 201 -13.59 48.92 -33.80
N GLN A 202 -14.86 49.09 -34.18
CA GLN A 202 -15.44 50.34 -34.67
C GLN A 202 -15.87 51.22 -33.48
N ALA A 203 -16.53 50.62 -32.47
CA ALA A 203 -16.94 51.30 -31.24
C ALA A 203 -15.75 51.82 -30.40
N ILE A 204 -14.61 51.13 -30.39
CA ILE A 204 -13.39 51.60 -29.73
C ILE A 204 -12.75 52.76 -30.53
N LYS A 205 -12.78 52.71 -31.86
CA LYS A 205 -12.29 53.80 -32.73
C LYS A 205 -13.11 55.09 -32.63
N SER A 206 -14.42 55.01 -32.33
CA SER A 206 -15.26 56.19 -32.10
C SER A 206 -15.12 56.75 -30.68
N ALA A 207 -14.72 55.92 -29.70
CA ALA A 207 -14.57 56.34 -28.31
C ALA A 207 -13.19 56.92 -27.95
N PHE A 208 -12.08 56.31 -28.42
CA PHE A 208 -10.74 56.70 -27.98
C PHE A 208 -9.70 56.76 -29.11
N GLY A 209 -9.12 57.95 -29.29
CA GLY A 209 -7.98 58.19 -30.18
C GLY A 209 -6.70 57.50 -29.70
N SER A 210 -5.79 57.20 -30.64
CA SER A 210 -4.62 56.35 -30.41
C SER A 210 -3.48 57.02 -29.63
N SER A 211 -2.81 56.27 -28.73
CA SER A 211 -1.34 56.10 -28.73
C SER A 211 -0.76 55.27 -27.56
N ARG A 212 0.12 54.30 -27.91
CA ARG A 212 1.28 53.73 -27.12
C ARG A 212 0.93 53.03 -25.77
N GLY A 213 1.63 52.01 -25.26
CA GLY A 213 2.95 51.40 -25.52
C GLY A 213 3.88 51.58 -24.29
N ASN A 214 4.76 50.68 -23.83
CA ASN A 214 5.16 49.32 -24.26
C ASN A 214 5.98 48.63 -23.12
N GLU A 215 5.96 47.28 -23.04
CA GLU A 215 6.90 46.30 -22.41
C GLU A 215 7.79 46.57 -21.14
N ALA A 216 7.64 45.64 -20.17
CA ALA A 216 8.70 44.82 -19.51
C ALA A 216 9.65 45.36 -18.39
N LEU A 217 10.44 44.41 -17.84
CA LEU A 217 11.39 44.44 -16.70
C LEU A 217 10.85 43.97 -15.32
N THR A 218 11.77 43.74 -14.35
CA THR A 218 12.01 42.37 -13.82
C THR A 218 12.86 42.29 -12.53
N SER A 219 12.66 41.21 -11.75
CA SER A 219 13.62 40.49 -10.85
C SER A 219 14.48 41.21 -9.80
N ILE A 220 14.42 40.74 -8.53
CA ILE A 220 15.42 40.93 -7.45
C ILE A 220 15.58 39.58 -6.67
N PRO A 221 16.76 39.21 -6.10
CA PRO A 221 17.15 37.80 -5.86
C PRO A 221 17.13 37.30 -4.39
N GLN A 222 17.68 36.09 -4.16
CA GLN A 222 17.48 35.23 -2.96
C GLN A 222 18.79 34.86 -2.22
N SER A 223 18.76 34.79 -0.88
CA SER A 223 19.84 34.29 0.00
C SER A 223 19.35 34.09 1.46
N ALA A 224 19.97 33.33 2.39
CA ALA A 224 20.83 32.14 2.27
C ALA A 224 20.99 31.39 3.64
N ILE A 225 21.03 30.05 3.59
CA ILE A 225 21.76 29.09 4.46
C ILE A 225 21.71 29.23 6.02
N HIS A 226 21.11 28.24 6.69
CA HIS A 226 21.84 27.48 7.74
C HIS A 226 21.35 26.03 7.93
N ASN A 227 22.23 25.19 8.49
CA ASN A 227 22.08 23.75 8.68
C ASN A 227 22.92 23.28 9.89
N PRO A 228 22.43 22.36 10.74
CA PRO A 228 23.30 21.55 11.60
C PRO A 228 23.09 20.04 11.40
N GLN A 229 24.18 19.28 11.32
CA GLN A 229 24.16 17.83 11.11
C GLN A 229 24.21 17.04 12.43
N SER A 230 23.61 15.85 12.38
CA SER A 230 24.00 14.59 13.05
C SER A 230 24.70 14.62 14.43
N ASN A 231 24.12 13.89 15.38
CA ASN A 231 24.88 13.13 16.36
C ASN A 231 24.43 11.66 16.30
N GLN A 232 25.35 10.74 16.01
CA GLN A 232 25.13 9.29 16.14
C GLN A 232 26.23 8.73 17.04
N SER A 233 25.84 8.14 18.18
CA SER A 233 26.77 7.45 19.07
C SER A 233 27.08 6.05 18.56
N LEU A 234 28.36 5.68 18.55
CA LEU A 234 28.82 4.35 18.18
C LEU A 234 28.62 3.38 19.35
N LEU A 235 27.60 2.53 19.28
CA LEU A 235 27.49 1.35 20.14
C LEU A 235 28.31 0.20 19.55
N THR A 236 29.14 -0.43 20.38
CA THR A 236 29.96 -1.58 19.99
C THR A 236 29.07 -2.80 19.74
N PRO A 237 29.11 -3.45 18.56
CA PRO A 237 28.20 -4.55 18.27
C PRO A 237 28.43 -5.78 19.16
N ALA A 238 27.34 -6.31 19.73
CA ALA A 238 27.29 -7.69 20.18
C ALA A 238 27.48 -8.66 19.00
N ALA A 239 27.73 -9.94 19.28
CA ALA A 239 27.98 -10.95 18.25
C ALA A 239 26.70 -11.24 17.43
N ALA A 240 26.59 -10.63 16.24
CA ALA A 240 25.44 -10.75 15.37
C ALA A 240 25.19 -12.21 14.89
N GLN A 241 23.96 -12.68 15.11
CA GLN A 241 23.42 -13.94 14.63
C GLN A 241 22.99 -13.79 13.17
N LYS A 242 23.64 -14.50 12.25
CA LYS A 242 23.53 -14.23 10.81
C LYS A 242 22.59 -15.19 10.09
N LEU A 243 21.67 -14.65 9.32
CA LEU A 243 20.85 -15.35 8.34
C LEU A 243 21.70 -15.78 7.14
N VAL A 244 21.79 -17.08 6.91
CA VAL A 244 22.56 -17.71 5.83
C VAL A 244 21.67 -18.69 5.08
N ILE A 245 21.98 -18.98 3.82
CA ILE A 245 21.41 -20.13 3.12
C ILE A 245 22.39 -21.29 3.17
N THR A 246 21.95 -22.40 3.75
CA THR A 246 22.73 -23.65 3.86
C THR A 246 21.94 -24.74 3.15
N ASN A 247 22.42 -25.28 2.02
CA ASN A 247 21.70 -26.29 1.23
C ASN A 247 20.25 -25.89 0.86
N GLY A 248 20.03 -24.60 0.59
CA GLY A 248 18.69 -24.05 0.34
C GLY A 248 17.81 -23.90 1.60
N TRP A 249 18.33 -24.07 2.81
CA TRP A 249 17.60 -23.78 4.05
C TRP A 249 17.94 -22.39 4.56
N LEU A 250 16.94 -21.64 5.05
CA LEU A 250 17.22 -20.43 5.83
C LEU A 250 17.67 -20.81 7.23
N THR A 251 18.91 -20.45 7.54
CA THR A 251 19.57 -20.80 8.80
C THR A 251 20.06 -19.57 9.54
N CYS A 252 19.97 -19.61 10.87
CA CYS A 252 20.56 -18.64 11.78
C CYS A 252 21.35 -19.39 12.86
N ASP A 253 22.58 -18.95 13.17
CA ASP A 253 23.53 -19.68 14.06
C ASP A 253 23.68 -21.18 13.71
N GLY A 254 23.72 -21.51 12.41
CA GLY A 254 23.84 -22.89 11.93
C GLY A 254 22.64 -23.81 12.26
N ARG A 255 21.51 -23.24 12.66
CA ARG A 255 20.23 -23.93 12.93
C ARG A 255 19.21 -23.51 11.87
N LEU A 256 18.24 -24.36 11.56
CA LEU A 256 17.05 -23.95 10.82
C LEU A 256 16.35 -22.78 11.54
N LEU A 257 16.05 -21.71 10.82
CA LEU A 257 15.18 -20.64 11.33
C LEU A 257 13.73 -21.14 11.34
N ILE A 258 13.04 -21.00 12.48
CA ILE A 258 11.66 -21.46 12.71
C ILE A 258 10.84 -20.39 13.43
N GLY A 259 9.53 -20.36 13.20
CA GLY A 259 8.60 -19.44 13.87
C GLY A 259 7.69 -18.70 12.90
N ALA A 260 6.81 -17.85 13.44
CA ALA A 260 5.82 -17.11 12.66
C ALA A 260 6.37 -15.78 12.07
N SER A 261 5.78 -15.35 10.95
CA SER A 261 5.75 -13.96 10.50
C SER A 261 4.88 -13.10 11.42
N THR A 262 5.01 -11.77 11.35
CA THR A 262 4.11 -10.80 12.01
C THR A 262 4.09 -9.51 11.20
N GLU A 263 2.90 -9.09 10.79
CA GLU A 263 2.68 -7.90 9.95
C GLU A 263 2.66 -6.60 10.77
N VAL A 264 2.88 -5.46 10.11
CA VAL A 264 2.59 -4.13 10.67
C VAL A 264 1.21 -3.63 10.22
N ASN A 265 0.50 -2.92 11.11
CA ASN A 265 -0.76 -2.27 10.72
C ASN A 265 -0.50 -1.13 9.73
N TRP A 266 -1.11 -1.19 8.54
CA TRP A 266 -0.92 -0.20 7.44
C TRP A 266 -1.63 1.16 7.60
N TRP A 267 -2.62 1.28 8.48
CA TRP A 267 -3.37 2.54 8.71
C TRP A 267 -4.18 2.62 10.01
N ARG A 268 -4.66 1.50 10.56
CA ARG A 268 -5.56 1.49 11.73
C ARG A 268 -4.81 1.74 13.05
N GLY A 269 -4.56 3.01 13.38
CA GLY A 269 -3.95 3.44 14.65
C GLY A 269 -4.84 4.37 15.46
N ASN A 270 -4.61 4.50 16.78
CA ASN A 270 -5.26 5.51 17.62
C ASN A 270 -4.37 5.87 18.83
N ILE A 271 -4.42 7.13 19.29
CA ILE A 271 -3.70 7.59 20.49
C ILE A 271 -4.44 7.33 21.81
N ARG A 272 -5.63 6.70 21.78
CA ARG A 272 -6.44 6.44 22.98
C ARG A 272 -5.88 5.29 23.83
N PRO A 273 -5.64 5.48 25.15
CA PRO A 273 -5.13 4.42 26.05
C PRO A 273 -5.90 3.10 26.03
N SER A 274 -7.22 3.16 25.94
CA SER A 274 -8.10 1.99 25.93
C SER A 274 -8.07 1.16 24.65
N GLU A 275 -7.47 1.68 23.57
CA GLU A 275 -7.47 1.04 22.25
C GLU A 275 -6.07 0.59 21.81
N ALA A 276 -4.99 1.13 22.40
CA ALA A 276 -3.61 0.96 21.95
C ALA A 276 -3.19 -0.51 21.71
N SER A 277 -3.57 -1.43 22.61
CA SER A 277 -3.21 -2.85 22.52
C SER A 277 -3.76 -3.56 21.28
N ALA A 278 -4.80 -3.02 20.64
CA ALA A 278 -5.39 -3.59 19.42
C ALA A 278 -4.56 -3.32 18.15
N PHE A 279 -3.62 -2.37 18.17
CA PHE A 279 -2.92 -1.93 16.95
C PHE A 279 -1.59 -2.64 16.68
N GLY A 280 -1.22 -3.65 17.48
CA GLY A 280 -0.08 -4.53 17.22
C GLY A 280 1.24 -3.79 16.96
N ALA A 281 2.08 -4.35 16.10
CA ALA A 281 3.34 -3.74 15.68
C ALA A 281 3.15 -2.65 14.59
N GLY A 282 4.12 -1.75 14.52
CA GLY A 282 4.20 -0.63 13.59
C GLY A 282 5.56 0.06 13.72
N VAL A 283 6.63 -0.57 13.22
CA VAL A 283 8.02 -0.08 13.33
C VAL A 283 8.17 1.39 12.88
N THR A 284 7.42 1.81 11.85
CA THR A 284 7.41 3.18 11.30
C THR A 284 6.15 3.97 11.66
N ARG A 285 5.43 3.59 12.73
CA ARG A 285 4.31 4.34 13.29
C ARG A 285 4.82 5.30 14.36
N PHE A 286 4.49 6.58 14.26
CA PHE A 286 4.90 7.62 15.21
C PHE A 286 3.69 8.19 15.97
N ALA A 287 3.66 7.98 17.27
CA ALA A 287 2.72 8.60 18.20
C ALA A 287 3.47 9.64 19.06
N PRO A 288 3.32 10.96 18.79
CA PRO A 288 4.05 11.99 19.53
C PRO A 288 3.84 11.88 21.05
N GLY A 289 4.94 11.81 21.79
CA GLY A 289 4.93 11.70 23.25
C GLY A 289 4.45 10.35 23.81
N ARG A 290 4.30 9.31 22.99
CA ARG A 290 3.85 7.97 23.42
C ARG A 290 4.74 6.86 22.86
N MET A 291 5.36 6.12 23.79
CA MET A 291 6.14 4.91 23.52
C MET A 291 5.37 3.65 23.90
N GLY A 292 5.77 2.51 23.34
CA GLY A 292 5.23 1.17 23.65
C GLY A 292 4.22 0.66 22.61
N ARG A 293 3.91 -0.65 22.71
CA ARG A 293 3.08 -1.40 21.75
C ARG A 293 1.76 -0.69 21.42
N GLY A 294 1.57 -0.39 20.14
CA GLY A 294 0.37 0.28 19.61
C GLY A 294 0.51 1.80 19.44
N TYR A 295 1.60 2.39 19.95
CA TYR A 295 1.99 3.78 19.78
C TYR A 295 3.24 3.87 18.89
N THR A 296 4.25 4.67 19.27
CA THR A 296 5.60 4.46 18.77
C THR A 296 6.15 3.24 19.51
N ASP A 297 6.21 2.09 18.86
CA ASP A 297 6.70 0.88 19.52
C ASP A 297 8.14 1.11 20.01
N ASP A 298 8.46 0.67 21.23
CA ASP A 298 9.87 0.49 21.60
C ASP A 298 10.40 -0.74 20.84
N LEU A 299 11.54 -0.59 20.17
CA LEU A 299 12.04 -1.63 19.28
C LEU A 299 12.74 -2.76 20.03
N GLU A 300 13.31 -2.48 21.21
CA GLU A 300 13.92 -3.54 22.04
C GLU A 300 12.80 -4.36 22.70
N GLU A 301 11.78 -3.70 23.27
CA GLU A 301 10.58 -4.40 23.77
C GLU A 301 9.87 -5.21 22.67
N LEU A 302 9.73 -4.64 21.47
CA LEU A 302 9.13 -5.33 20.32
C LEU A 302 9.95 -6.56 19.92
N ALA A 303 11.27 -6.42 19.76
CA ALA A 303 12.13 -7.52 19.34
C ALA A 303 12.26 -8.60 20.44
N ASP A 304 12.25 -8.23 21.72
CA ASP A 304 12.22 -9.19 22.83
C ASP A 304 10.87 -9.90 22.93
N ALA A 305 9.75 -9.20 22.69
CA ALA A 305 8.42 -9.81 22.59
C ALA A 305 8.34 -10.78 21.40
N MET A 306 8.91 -10.44 20.23
CA MET A 306 9.06 -11.38 19.12
C MET A 306 9.86 -12.63 19.55
N VAL A 307 10.95 -12.45 20.32
CA VAL A 307 11.78 -13.52 20.90
C VAL A 307 11.08 -14.28 22.06
N ALA A 308 9.92 -13.81 22.53
CA ALA A 308 9.01 -14.57 23.40
C ALA A 308 7.90 -15.31 22.63
N ASP A 309 7.14 -14.61 21.76
CA ASP A 309 5.83 -15.00 21.20
C ASP A 309 5.82 -16.04 20.05
N GLY A 310 6.96 -16.66 19.74
CA GLY A 310 7.11 -17.67 18.67
C GLY A 310 7.51 -17.11 17.29
N GLN A 311 7.83 -15.82 17.18
CA GLN A 311 8.02 -15.12 15.90
C GLN A 311 9.47 -15.21 15.36
N ALA A 312 9.61 -15.35 14.05
CA ALA A 312 10.89 -15.42 13.33
C ALA A 312 11.16 -14.17 12.49
N ALA A 313 10.10 -13.53 11.96
CA ALA A 313 10.20 -12.38 11.09
C ALA A 313 9.10 -11.35 11.36
N LEU A 314 9.39 -10.09 11.07
CA LEU A 314 8.39 -9.02 10.95
C LEU A 314 8.33 -8.57 9.49
N ASP A 315 7.12 -8.47 8.95
CA ASP A 315 6.87 -8.01 7.57
C ASP A 315 6.48 -6.53 7.57
N HIS A 316 7.19 -5.75 6.76
CA HIS A 316 7.13 -4.29 6.75
C HIS A 316 7.03 -3.72 5.33
N HIS A 317 6.02 -2.86 5.16
CA HIS A 317 5.87 -1.87 4.11
C HIS A 317 5.53 -0.52 4.76
N TYR A 318 5.61 0.57 3.99
CA TYR A 318 5.06 1.88 4.39
C TYR A 318 3.52 1.84 4.50
N GLY A 319 2.92 2.78 5.24
CA GLY A 319 1.45 2.88 5.41
C GLY A 319 0.73 3.51 4.22
N LEU A 320 -0.60 3.38 4.15
CA LEU A 320 -1.39 3.91 3.01
C LEU A 320 -1.44 5.44 2.93
N TRP A 321 -1.36 6.12 4.08
CA TRP A 321 -1.40 7.58 4.20
C TRP A 321 -0.56 8.04 5.39
N TYR A 322 -0.33 9.35 5.49
CA TYR A 322 0.48 9.94 6.55
C TYR A 322 -0.24 10.01 7.89
N ASP A 323 -1.48 10.49 7.94
CA ASP A 323 -2.24 10.73 9.18
C ASP A 323 -3.69 10.25 9.11
N ARG A 324 -4.31 10.11 10.28
CA ARG A 324 -5.61 9.45 10.45
C ARG A 324 -6.82 10.12 9.83
N ARG A 325 -6.73 11.37 9.36
CA ARG A 325 -7.89 11.98 8.68
C ARG A 325 -8.39 11.11 7.54
N ARG A 326 -7.47 10.42 6.84
CA ARG A 326 -7.78 9.49 5.74
C ARG A 326 -8.30 8.10 6.17
N ASP A 327 -8.43 7.82 7.48
CA ASP A 327 -9.14 6.63 7.99
C ASP A 327 -10.60 6.58 7.47
N ASP A 328 -11.17 7.74 7.10
CA ASP A 328 -12.48 7.90 6.45
C ASP A 328 -12.59 7.29 5.02
N HIS A 329 -11.46 6.90 4.42
CA HIS A 329 -11.34 6.43 3.03
C HIS A 329 -11.85 7.45 2.01
N GLU A 330 -11.67 8.74 2.28
CA GLU A 330 -12.07 9.82 1.38
C GLU A 330 -11.14 10.01 0.18
N ARG A 331 -11.71 10.54 -0.90
CA ARG A 331 -10.93 11.04 -2.05
C ARG A 331 -10.79 12.57 -2.07
N VAL A 332 -11.51 13.29 -1.21
CA VAL A 332 -11.48 14.78 -1.19
C VAL A 332 -10.13 15.31 -0.68
N ARG A 333 -9.75 16.52 -1.12
CA ARG A 333 -8.62 17.26 -0.56
C ARG A 333 -8.96 17.70 0.87
N ARG A 334 -7.99 17.65 1.79
CA ARG A 334 -8.16 18.25 3.13
C ARG A 334 -8.18 19.78 3.02
N VAL A 335 -8.92 20.42 3.94
CA VAL A 335 -9.09 21.88 3.96
C VAL A 335 -7.81 22.61 4.41
N ASP A 336 -7.03 21.99 5.28
CA ASP A 336 -5.77 22.51 5.83
C ASP A 336 -4.85 21.36 6.30
N GLY A 337 -3.76 21.72 6.99
CA GLY A 337 -2.76 20.83 7.55
C GLY A 337 -2.92 20.50 9.04
N ASP A 338 -4.10 20.63 9.66
CA ASP A 338 -4.36 19.99 10.96
C ASP A 338 -4.28 18.46 10.81
N VAL A 339 -3.49 17.77 11.62
CA VAL A 339 -3.11 16.34 11.41
C VAL A 339 -3.36 15.47 12.63
N TRP A 340 -3.87 14.26 12.41
CA TRP A 340 -4.34 13.40 13.49
C TRP A 340 -3.44 12.17 13.71
N PRO A 341 -2.73 12.06 14.85
CA PRO A 341 -1.81 10.94 15.12
C PRO A 341 -2.51 9.62 15.56
N PRO A 342 -1.81 8.47 15.53
CA PRO A 342 -0.41 8.32 15.12
C PRO A 342 -0.21 8.49 13.62
N PHE A 343 0.99 8.93 13.26
CA PHE A 343 1.40 9.09 11.87
C PHE A 343 2.03 7.80 11.36
N TYR A 344 1.72 7.43 10.13
CA TYR A 344 2.37 6.34 9.41
C TYR A 344 3.40 6.96 8.48
N GLU A 345 4.60 7.16 9.06
CA GLU A 345 5.70 7.87 8.41
C GLU A 345 6.05 7.21 7.07
N GLN A 346 6.33 8.07 6.09
CA GLN A 346 6.56 7.66 4.70
C GLN A 346 8.06 7.66 4.39
N PRO A 347 8.54 6.84 3.45
CA PRO A 347 9.97 6.75 3.13
C PRO A 347 10.56 8.02 2.51
N PHE A 348 9.72 8.92 2.00
CA PHE A 348 10.13 10.17 1.34
C PHE A 348 9.98 11.37 2.27
N ALA A 349 10.89 12.34 2.17
CA ALA A 349 10.84 13.56 2.96
C ALA A 349 9.81 14.55 2.40
N ARG A 350 9.14 15.29 3.30
CA ARG A 350 8.37 16.49 2.94
C ARG A 350 9.34 17.59 2.48
N SER A 351 8.99 18.28 1.40
CA SER A 351 9.85 19.26 0.71
C SER A 351 9.82 20.67 1.32
N GLY A 352 8.80 20.98 2.13
CA GLY A 352 8.49 22.35 2.55
C GLY A 352 7.87 23.23 1.46
N GLN A 353 7.57 22.69 0.27
CA GLN A 353 7.07 23.44 -0.88
C GLN A 353 5.63 23.06 -1.25
N GLY A 354 4.84 24.07 -1.60
CA GLY A 354 3.44 23.94 -2.00
C GLY A 354 2.55 23.28 -0.95
N ALA A 355 1.36 22.87 -1.39
CA ALA A 355 0.47 21.98 -0.64
C ALA A 355 0.21 20.69 -1.43
N ALA A 356 0.13 19.58 -0.72
CA ALA A 356 -0.32 18.27 -1.18
C ALA A 356 -1.84 18.10 -0.96
N TRP A 357 -2.37 16.91 -1.26
CA TRP A 357 -3.80 16.61 -1.13
C TRP A 357 -4.28 16.50 0.33
N ASP A 358 -3.35 16.22 1.24
CA ASP A 358 -3.53 16.19 2.70
C ASP A 358 -3.36 17.55 3.38
N GLY A 359 -3.14 18.63 2.63
CA GLY A 359 -2.95 19.99 3.15
C GLY A 359 -1.58 20.27 3.77
N LEU A 360 -0.70 19.26 3.88
CA LEU A 360 0.70 19.44 4.25
C LEU A 360 1.55 19.82 3.03
N SER A 361 2.84 20.12 3.22
CA SER A 361 3.74 20.35 2.08
C SER A 361 3.94 19.08 1.23
N ARG A 362 4.27 19.26 -0.05
CA ARG A 362 4.50 18.14 -0.98
C ARG A 362 5.75 17.36 -0.62
N TYR A 363 5.79 16.08 -0.98
CA TYR A 363 7.00 15.25 -0.89
C TYR A 363 8.05 15.68 -1.92
N ASP A 364 9.32 15.43 -1.60
CA ASP A 364 10.38 15.33 -2.59
C ASP A 364 10.85 13.87 -2.64
N LEU A 365 10.43 13.15 -3.68
CA LEU A 365 10.74 11.74 -3.89
C LEU A 365 12.24 11.47 -4.11
N THR A 366 13.05 12.52 -4.31
CA THR A 366 14.51 12.42 -4.38
C THR A 366 15.19 12.54 -3.00
N LYS A 367 14.44 12.80 -1.93
CA LYS A 367 14.91 12.90 -0.54
C LYS A 367 14.17 11.93 0.35
N PHE A 368 14.89 11.28 1.25
CA PHE A 368 14.37 10.19 2.07
C PHE A 368 14.15 10.62 3.52
N SER A 369 13.10 10.13 4.18
CA SER A 369 12.73 10.50 5.55
C SER A 369 13.74 9.92 6.56
N PRO A 370 14.56 10.75 7.24
CA PRO A 370 15.60 10.23 8.13
C PRO A 370 15.04 9.44 9.32
N TRP A 371 13.83 9.79 9.77
CA TRP A 371 13.15 9.08 10.85
C TRP A 371 12.75 7.67 10.41
N TYR A 372 12.05 7.53 9.27
CA TYR A 372 11.61 6.24 8.72
C TYR A 372 12.78 5.27 8.56
N TRP A 373 13.83 5.70 7.88
CA TRP A 373 14.97 4.84 7.53
C TRP A 373 15.85 4.51 8.73
N SER A 374 16.08 5.46 9.65
CA SER A 374 16.81 5.17 10.90
C SER A 374 16.01 4.25 11.84
N ARG A 375 14.68 4.34 11.88
CA ARG A 375 13.84 3.47 12.70
C ARG A 375 13.84 2.03 12.18
N LEU A 376 13.75 1.83 10.86
CA LEU A 376 13.94 0.52 10.25
C LEU A 376 15.36 -0.02 10.43
N LYS A 377 16.39 0.84 10.34
CA LYS A 377 17.79 0.44 10.56
C LYS A 377 18.02 -0.05 11.99
N GLN A 378 17.50 0.68 12.99
CA GLN A 378 17.51 0.25 14.39
C GLN A 378 16.88 -1.14 14.52
N PHE A 379 15.68 -1.36 13.97
CA PHE A 379 15.02 -2.66 14.03
C PHE A 379 15.83 -3.77 13.35
N ALA A 380 16.40 -3.52 12.16
CA ALA A 380 17.27 -4.46 11.46
C ALA A 380 18.56 -4.81 12.24
N ASP A 381 19.11 -3.86 13.01
CA ASP A 381 20.25 -4.10 13.89
C ASP A 381 19.87 -4.97 15.10
N LEU A 382 18.65 -4.84 15.62
CA LEU A 382 18.11 -5.75 16.65
C LEU A 382 17.81 -7.14 16.07
N CYS A 383 17.35 -7.23 14.81
CA CYS A 383 17.21 -8.50 14.09
C CYS A 383 18.56 -9.24 13.97
N ASP A 384 19.63 -8.55 13.58
CA ASP A 384 21.00 -9.08 13.54
C ASP A 384 21.48 -9.58 14.91
N GLN A 385 21.10 -8.92 16.01
CA GLN A 385 21.49 -9.34 17.37
C GLN A 385 20.69 -10.56 17.85
N ARG A 386 19.38 -10.57 17.58
CA ARG A 386 18.41 -11.51 18.18
C ARG A 386 18.11 -12.74 17.32
N GLY A 387 18.55 -12.78 16.06
CA GLY A 387 18.29 -13.88 15.13
C GLY A 387 16.89 -13.84 14.50
N LEU A 388 16.20 -12.70 14.63
CA LEU A 388 14.96 -12.39 13.89
C LEU A 388 15.30 -11.90 12.48
N VAL A 389 14.30 -11.74 11.62
CA VAL A 389 14.43 -11.23 10.25
C VAL A 389 13.46 -10.07 10.00
N LEU A 390 13.92 -9.02 9.32
CA LEU A 390 13.05 -8.00 8.71
C LEU A 390 12.72 -8.46 7.28
N PHE A 391 11.46 -8.73 7.00
CA PHE A 391 10.95 -8.82 5.63
C PHE A 391 10.62 -7.40 5.16
N HIS A 392 11.42 -6.87 4.23
CA HIS A 392 11.34 -5.50 3.75
C HIS A 392 10.70 -5.48 2.37
N GLN A 393 9.46 -5.02 2.32
CA GLN A 393 8.65 -4.91 1.11
C GLN A 393 8.91 -3.54 0.47
N ASN A 394 9.69 -3.50 -0.62
CA ASN A 394 10.08 -2.21 -1.21
C ASN A 394 8.86 -1.39 -1.62
N TYR A 395 7.88 -1.99 -2.30
CA TYR A 395 6.63 -1.33 -2.69
C TYR A 395 5.41 -1.95 -1.99
N PHE A 396 4.27 -1.26 -2.05
CA PHE A 396 3.01 -1.77 -1.51
C PHE A 396 1.87 -1.56 -2.53
N GLN A 397 1.46 -2.65 -3.19
CA GLN A 397 0.57 -2.66 -4.36
C GLN A 397 -0.82 -2.05 -4.09
N HIS A 398 -1.29 -2.17 -2.85
CA HIS A 398 -2.59 -1.67 -2.37
C HIS A 398 -2.79 -0.15 -2.60
N ASN A 399 -1.70 0.63 -2.71
CA ASN A 399 -1.73 2.06 -3.00
C ASN A 399 -2.09 2.40 -4.46
N VAL A 400 -1.86 1.45 -5.39
CA VAL A 400 -1.96 1.69 -6.84
C VAL A 400 -2.99 0.79 -7.54
N LEU A 401 -3.55 -0.21 -6.83
CA LEU A 401 -4.49 -1.19 -7.38
C LEU A 401 -5.52 -1.73 -6.36
N GLU A 402 -6.01 -0.91 -5.41
CA GLU A 402 -7.20 -1.25 -4.62
C GLU A 402 -8.22 -0.10 -4.62
N ALA A 403 -7.97 0.97 -3.87
CA ALA A 403 -8.91 2.09 -3.75
C ALA A 403 -8.32 3.47 -4.01
N GLY A 404 -9.15 4.38 -4.53
CA GLY A 404 -8.78 5.74 -4.87
C GLY A 404 -8.36 6.60 -3.67
N ALA A 405 -8.84 6.29 -2.46
CA ALA A 405 -8.41 6.94 -1.23
C ALA A 405 -6.93 6.66 -0.90
N HIS A 406 -6.43 5.47 -1.27
CA HIS A 406 -5.03 5.10 -1.06
C HIS A 406 -4.14 5.94 -1.98
N TRP A 407 -4.53 6.08 -3.25
CA TRP A 407 -3.84 6.94 -4.21
C TRP A 407 -3.97 8.44 -3.91
N ALA A 408 -5.06 8.89 -3.27
CA ALA A 408 -5.36 10.30 -3.05
C ALA A 408 -4.21 11.04 -2.32
N ASP A 409 -3.65 10.44 -1.27
CA ASP A 409 -2.54 10.99 -0.47
C ASP A 409 -1.19 10.28 -0.75
N PHE A 410 -1.15 9.31 -1.66
CA PHE A 410 0.07 8.55 -2.00
C PHE A 410 1.19 9.49 -2.50
N PRO A 411 2.44 9.39 -1.98
CA PRO A 411 3.51 10.34 -2.33
C PRO A 411 3.82 10.46 -3.83
N TRP A 412 3.67 9.38 -4.61
CA TRP A 412 4.00 9.37 -6.04
C TRP A 412 2.96 10.06 -6.93
N ARG A 413 1.77 10.36 -6.41
CA ARG A 413 0.75 11.13 -7.12
C ARG A 413 1.25 12.57 -7.39
N PRO A 414 1.11 13.15 -8.60
CA PRO A 414 1.67 14.46 -8.93
C PRO A 414 1.15 15.62 -8.04
N ALA A 415 -0.11 15.56 -7.59
CA ALA A 415 -0.62 16.52 -6.60
C ALA A 415 0.18 16.55 -5.28
N ASN A 416 0.88 15.45 -4.94
CA ASN A 416 1.52 15.23 -3.65
C ASN A 416 3.05 15.38 -3.67
N ASN A 417 3.71 15.55 -4.82
CA ASN A 417 5.16 15.72 -4.92
C ASN A 417 5.60 16.89 -5.83
N ILE A 418 6.92 17.11 -5.88
CA ILE A 418 7.56 18.16 -6.70
C ILE A 418 8.39 17.59 -7.88
N ASN A 419 8.20 16.31 -8.21
CA ASN A 419 9.15 15.52 -9.00
C ASN A 419 8.61 15.13 -10.39
N ASP A 420 7.47 15.70 -10.81
CA ASP A 420 6.83 15.50 -12.12
C ASP A 420 6.71 14.02 -12.56
N THR A 421 5.98 13.23 -11.77
CA THR A 421 5.86 11.77 -11.97
C THR A 421 5.03 11.35 -13.20
N GLY A 422 4.48 12.30 -13.96
CA GLY A 422 3.84 12.05 -15.25
C GLY A 422 2.59 11.15 -15.19
N PHE A 423 1.89 11.10 -14.06
CA PHE A 423 0.58 10.46 -13.95
C PHE A 423 -0.55 11.45 -14.28
N PRO A 424 -1.70 10.99 -14.80
CA PRO A 424 -2.84 11.86 -15.07
C PRO A 424 -3.46 12.47 -13.80
N GLU A 425 -3.66 13.79 -13.84
CA GLU A 425 -4.45 14.57 -12.88
C GLU A 425 -5.57 15.33 -13.64
N PRO A 426 -6.81 15.41 -13.11
CA PRO A 426 -7.28 14.77 -11.87
C PRO A 426 -7.30 13.24 -12.01
N PRO A 427 -7.18 12.48 -10.90
CA PRO A 427 -6.93 11.04 -10.98
C PRO A 427 -8.13 10.31 -11.61
N PRO A 428 -7.90 9.41 -12.58
CA PRO A 428 -8.97 8.69 -13.27
C PRO A 428 -9.53 7.54 -12.43
N TYR A 429 -10.24 7.90 -11.37
CA TYR A 429 -10.96 6.96 -10.53
C TYR A 429 -12.01 6.18 -11.32
N ALA A 430 -12.12 4.89 -11.03
CA ALA A 430 -13.11 3.98 -11.60
C ALA A 430 -14.30 3.86 -10.64
N GLY A 431 -15.37 4.60 -10.93
CA GLY A 431 -16.58 4.62 -10.11
C GLY A 431 -16.37 5.26 -8.74
N ASP A 432 -17.05 4.70 -7.74
CA ASP A 432 -17.11 5.27 -6.39
C ASP A 432 -15.80 5.11 -5.62
N LYS A 433 -15.11 3.97 -5.71
CA LYS A 433 -13.96 3.69 -4.82
C LYS A 433 -12.69 3.21 -5.49
N ARG A 434 -12.66 2.86 -6.79
CA ARG A 434 -11.50 2.17 -7.41
C ARG A 434 -10.52 3.07 -8.18
N ILE A 435 -9.30 2.57 -8.38
CA ILE A 435 -8.27 3.16 -9.25
C ILE A 435 -7.35 2.07 -9.80
N PHE A 436 -6.74 2.29 -10.98
CA PHE A 436 -5.98 1.30 -11.73
C PHE A 436 -4.62 1.87 -12.20
N MET A 437 -3.74 2.23 -11.26
CA MET A 437 -2.47 2.91 -11.56
C MET A 437 -1.27 1.96 -11.74
N ALA A 438 -1.36 0.69 -11.33
CA ALA A 438 -0.24 -0.27 -11.32
C ALA A 438 0.55 -0.34 -12.64
N GLU A 439 -0.11 -0.43 -13.80
CA GLU A 439 0.56 -0.52 -15.11
C GLU A 439 1.39 0.73 -15.44
N GLN A 440 0.94 1.92 -15.00
CA GLN A 440 1.67 3.17 -15.17
C GLN A 440 2.72 3.37 -14.08
N PHE A 441 2.48 2.84 -12.88
CA PHE A 441 3.41 2.94 -11.75
C PHE A 441 4.64 2.08 -12.02
N TYR A 442 4.45 0.84 -12.45
CA TYR A 442 5.53 -0.09 -12.78
C TYR A 442 6.09 0.08 -14.21
N ASP A 443 5.72 1.14 -14.92
CA ASP A 443 6.27 1.48 -16.24
C ASP A 443 7.70 2.07 -16.12
N VAL A 444 8.69 1.19 -16.35
CA VAL A 444 10.13 1.51 -16.32
C VAL A 444 10.64 2.14 -17.62
N THR A 445 9.77 2.45 -18.59
CA THR A 445 10.13 3.18 -19.82
C THR A 445 10.03 4.69 -19.65
N HIS A 446 9.15 5.17 -18.76
CA HIS A 446 9.02 6.59 -18.45
C HIS A 446 10.26 7.10 -17.67
N PRO A 447 11.06 8.04 -18.22
CA PRO A 447 12.41 8.32 -17.72
C PRO A 447 12.44 8.81 -16.27
N VAL A 448 11.51 9.72 -15.90
CA VAL A 448 11.43 10.26 -14.53
C VAL A 448 11.08 9.16 -13.51
N ARG A 449 10.03 8.37 -13.77
CA ARG A 449 9.62 7.26 -12.90
C ARG A 449 10.73 6.22 -12.78
N ARG A 450 11.36 5.83 -13.89
CA ARG A 450 12.49 4.87 -13.90
C ARG A 450 13.59 5.29 -12.93
N GLU A 451 14.06 6.53 -12.98
CA GLU A 451 15.14 7.00 -12.10
C GLU A 451 14.67 7.15 -10.63
N LEU A 452 13.42 7.59 -10.39
CA LEU A 452 12.85 7.59 -9.04
C LEU A 452 12.78 6.18 -8.45
N HIS A 453 12.36 5.18 -9.21
CA HIS A 453 12.37 3.78 -8.79
C HIS A 453 13.80 3.28 -8.55
N ARG A 454 14.74 3.56 -9.47
CA ARG A 454 16.16 3.17 -9.33
C ARG A 454 16.75 3.70 -8.02
N ARG A 455 16.55 4.98 -7.74
CA ARG A 455 17.03 5.63 -6.50
C ARG A 455 16.37 5.11 -5.24
N TYR A 456 15.06 4.87 -5.28
CA TYR A 456 14.33 4.34 -4.13
C TYR A 456 14.72 2.87 -3.83
N ILE A 457 14.84 2.02 -4.84
CA ILE A 457 15.34 0.63 -4.70
C ILE A 457 16.75 0.63 -4.08
N ARG A 458 17.62 1.54 -4.54
CA ARG A 458 18.97 1.67 -3.98
C ARG A 458 18.97 2.17 -2.53
N GLN A 459 18.10 3.11 -2.16
CA GLN A 459 17.89 3.48 -0.75
C GLN A 459 17.44 2.28 0.11
N CYS A 460 16.57 1.41 -0.41
CA CYS A 460 16.20 0.17 0.28
C CYS A 460 17.41 -0.76 0.53
N LEU A 461 18.46 -0.71 -0.29
CA LEU A 461 19.68 -1.50 -0.13
C LEU A 461 20.71 -0.79 0.75
N ASP A 462 21.02 0.47 0.45
CA ASP A 462 21.99 1.31 1.16
C ASP A 462 21.67 1.43 2.66
N ASN A 463 20.38 1.49 3.04
CA ASN A 463 20.00 1.57 4.45
C ASN A 463 20.39 0.34 5.27
N PHE A 464 20.47 -0.85 4.65
CA PHE A 464 20.72 -2.13 5.33
C PHE A 464 22.03 -2.81 4.86
N VAL A 465 22.92 -2.06 4.21
CA VAL A 465 24.13 -2.58 3.53
C VAL A 465 25.02 -3.50 4.39
N ASP A 466 25.09 -3.24 5.70
CA ASP A 466 25.91 -4.02 6.64
C ASP A 466 25.10 -5.04 7.48
N ASN A 467 23.77 -5.13 7.31
CA ASN A 467 22.90 -6.05 8.06
C ASN A 467 22.91 -7.48 7.48
N ALA A 468 22.76 -8.47 8.35
CA ALA A 468 22.59 -9.87 8.02
C ALA A 468 21.14 -10.23 7.68
N ASN A 469 20.21 -9.72 8.47
CA ASN A 469 18.88 -10.32 8.62
C ASN A 469 17.76 -9.46 8.01
N VAL A 470 18.03 -8.83 6.86
CA VAL A 470 17.02 -8.13 6.06
C VAL A 470 16.79 -8.88 4.77
N LEU A 471 15.54 -9.25 4.50
CA LEU A 471 15.11 -9.91 3.27
C LEU A 471 14.28 -8.93 2.42
N GLN A 472 14.84 -8.55 1.29
CA GLN A 472 14.25 -7.62 0.32
C GLN A 472 13.24 -8.35 -0.58
N PHE A 473 12.06 -7.75 -0.76
CA PHE A 473 11.01 -8.19 -1.65
C PHE A 473 10.64 -7.07 -2.64
N PRO A 474 10.11 -7.40 -3.85
CA PRO A 474 9.62 -6.39 -4.78
C PRO A 474 8.47 -5.59 -4.15
N GLY A 475 7.53 -6.24 -3.44
CA GLY A 475 6.58 -5.51 -2.62
C GLY A 475 5.42 -6.33 -2.06
N ALA A 476 4.77 -5.74 -1.06
CA ALA A 476 3.58 -6.29 -0.41
C ALA A 476 2.44 -6.38 -1.43
N GLU A 477 1.79 -7.54 -1.43
CA GLU A 477 0.74 -7.95 -2.36
C GLU A 477 1.10 -7.96 -3.86
N TYR A 478 2.37 -7.76 -4.26
CA TYR A 478 2.78 -7.48 -5.66
C TYR A 478 2.11 -8.36 -6.74
N THR A 479 1.48 -7.69 -7.70
CA THR A 479 0.88 -8.24 -8.94
C THR A 479 1.25 -7.39 -10.17
N GLY A 480 2.40 -6.70 -10.12
CA GLY A 480 2.93 -5.91 -11.22
C GLY A 480 3.60 -6.75 -12.32
N PRO A 481 4.03 -6.10 -13.42
CA PRO A 481 4.59 -6.76 -14.60
C PRO A 481 5.96 -7.42 -14.37
N LEU A 482 6.37 -8.29 -15.32
CA LEU A 482 7.67 -8.97 -15.31
C LEU A 482 8.82 -7.98 -15.48
N GLU A 483 8.66 -7.03 -16.38
CA GLU A 483 9.64 -6.02 -16.78
C GLU A 483 10.10 -5.16 -15.59
N PHE A 484 9.21 -4.92 -14.63
CA PHE A 484 9.54 -4.21 -13.40
C PHE A 484 10.30 -5.09 -12.40
N VAL A 485 9.98 -6.39 -12.30
CA VAL A 485 10.76 -7.33 -11.46
C VAL A 485 12.16 -7.54 -12.04
N GLN A 486 12.29 -7.62 -13.37
CA GLN A 486 13.58 -7.63 -14.06
C GLN A 486 14.36 -6.35 -13.72
N PHE A 487 13.80 -5.16 -13.96
CA PHE A 487 14.43 -3.89 -13.62
C PHE A 487 14.80 -3.76 -12.12
N TRP A 488 13.99 -4.32 -11.21
CA TRP A 488 14.26 -4.35 -9.77
C TRP A 488 15.50 -5.20 -9.45
N LEU A 489 15.60 -6.40 -10.04
CA LEU A 489 16.77 -7.27 -9.90
C LEU A 489 18.02 -6.67 -10.56
N ASP A 490 17.89 -6.11 -11.76
CA ASP A 490 18.97 -5.44 -12.48
C ASP A 490 19.53 -4.27 -11.66
N THR A 491 18.65 -3.49 -11.02
CA THR A 491 19.05 -2.39 -10.12
C THR A 491 19.77 -2.89 -8.86
N ILE A 492 19.39 -4.05 -8.32
CA ILE A 492 20.09 -4.70 -7.20
C ILE A 492 21.47 -5.17 -7.64
N GLU A 493 21.60 -5.73 -8.85
CA GLU A 493 22.90 -6.14 -9.38
C GLU A 493 23.82 -4.95 -9.69
N GLU A 494 23.34 -3.88 -10.33
CA GLU A 494 24.08 -2.63 -10.52
C GLU A 494 24.68 -2.16 -9.18
N TRP A 495 23.86 -2.10 -8.13
CA TRP A 495 24.26 -1.71 -6.79
C TRP A 495 25.26 -2.69 -6.16
N GLU A 496 25.06 -4.01 -6.29
CA GLU A 496 26.02 -5.02 -5.82
C GLU A 496 27.39 -4.91 -6.50
N GLN A 497 27.41 -4.66 -7.80
CA GLN A 497 28.64 -4.50 -8.59
C GLN A 497 29.37 -3.22 -8.18
N GLU A 498 28.66 -2.09 -8.03
CA GLU A 498 29.22 -0.83 -7.53
C GLU A 498 29.79 -0.98 -6.11
N LYS A 499 29.04 -1.56 -5.15
CA LYS A 499 29.54 -1.79 -3.78
C LYS A 499 30.75 -2.73 -3.72
N ARG A 500 30.85 -3.68 -4.66
CA ARG A 500 32.03 -4.54 -4.82
C ARG A 500 33.25 -3.76 -5.34
N GLN A 501 33.05 -2.79 -6.23
CA GLN A 501 34.08 -1.89 -6.73
C GLN A 501 34.53 -0.86 -5.67
N GLU A 502 33.60 -0.26 -4.92
CA GLU A 502 33.90 0.60 -3.76
C GLU A 502 34.85 -0.10 -2.79
N ILE A 503 34.52 -1.35 -2.39
CA ILE A 503 35.39 -2.16 -1.51
C ILE A 503 36.75 -2.45 -2.16
N ALA A 504 36.80 -2.83 -3.44
CA ALA A 504 38.05 -3.17 -4.13
C ALA A 504 39.01 -1.97 -4.27
N SER A 505 38.47 -0.75 -4.33
CA SER A 505 39.23 0.51 -4.41
C SER A 505 39.63 1.12 -3.06
N ALA A 506 39.11 0.62 -1.94
CA ALA A 506 39.29 1.24 -0.63
C ALA A 506 40.73 1.16 -0.09
N PRO A 507 41.32 2.23 0.47
CA PRO A 507 42.65 2.21 1.06
C PRO A 507 42.77 1.23 2.25
N ARG A 508 43.78 0.36 2.21
CA ARG A 508 44.04 -0.70 3.20
C ARG A 508 44.36 -0.21 4.61
N GLU A 509 44.70 1.07 4.78
CA GLU A 509 45.04 1.66 6.08
C GLU A 509 43.83 2.05 6.92
N SER A 510 42.63 2.13 6.32
CA SER A 510 41.43 2.38 7.12
C SER A 510 41.02 1.12 7.89
N GLY A 511 41.18 1.15 9.22
CA GLY A 511 40.81 0.04 10.12
C GLY A 511 39.30 -0.28 10.20
N ARG A 512 38.49 0.29 9.30
CA ARG A 512 37.09 -0.10 9.10
C ARG A 512 37.07 -1.42 8.33
N VAL A 513 36.51 -2.46 8.94
CA VAL A 513 36.17 -3.67 8.19
C VAL A 513 34.98 -3.33 7.29
N ASN A 514 35.22 -3.05 6.01
CA ASN A 514 34.15 -2.87 5.02
C ASN A 514 33.35 -4.18 4.94
N ARG A 515 32.10 -4.15 5.39
CA ARG A 515 31.24 -5.33 5.64
C ARG A 515 29.94 -5.32 4.83
N HIS A 516 29.93 -4.63 3.69
CA HIS A 516 28.78 -4.65 2.79
C HIS A 516 28.47 -6.10 2.40
N ARG A 517 27.23 -6.53 2.65
CA ARG A 517 26.81 -7.92 2.44
C ARG A 517 26.10 -8.06 1.11
N LYS A 518 26.13 -9.26 0.53
CA LYS A 518 25.21 -9.57 -0.58
C LYS A 518 23.78 -9.45 -0.03
N PRO A 519 22.90 -8.60 -0.59
CA PRO A 519 21.54 -8.43 -0.12
C PRO A 519 20.78 -9.74 -0.27
N LEU A 520 19.89 -10.00 0.69
CA LEU A 520 19.07 -11.19 0.67
C LEU A 520 17.79 -10.85 -0.09
N VAL A 521 17.59 -11.47 -1.24
CA VAL A 521 16.46 -11.20 -2.15
C VAL A 521 15.47 -12.37 -2.14
N ALA A 522 14.18 -12.06 -2.13
CA ALA A 522 13.08 -12.99 -2.37
C ALA A 522 12.10 -12.49 -3.44
N LEU A 523 11.63 -13.39 -4.30
CA LEU A 523 10.49 -13.12 -5.17
C LEU A 523 9.18 -13.42 -4.44
N SER A 524 8.33 -12.41 -4.28
CA SER A 524 6.88 -12.56 -4.09
C SER A 524 6.19 -11.84 -5.25
N CYS A 525 5.58 -12.62 -6.15
CA CYS A 525 4.98 -12.13 -7.40
C CYS A 525 3.98 -13.18 -7.93
N THR A 526 3.32 -12.90 -9.06
CA THR A 526 2.46 -13.89 -9.71
C THR A 526 3.30 -15.02 -10.33
N LYS A 527 2.71 -16.21 -10.42
CA LYS A 527 3.44 -17.45 -10.75
C LYS A 527 4.08 -17.46 -12.14
N ASP A 528 3.49 -16.75 -13.09
CA ASP A 528 3.99 -16.51 -14.44
C ASP A 528 5.23 -15.62 -14.44
N VAL A 529 5.19 -14.48 -13.73
CA VAL A 529 6.36 -13.60 -13.50
C VAL A 529 7.47 -14.37 -12.78
N GLN A 530 7.10 -15.16 -11.78
CA GLN A 530 8.04 -15.96 -10.98
C GLN A 530 8.74 -17.03 -11.81
N ASP A 531 8.00 -17.84 -12.58
CA ASP A 531 8.57 -18.86 -13.47
C ASP A 531 9.47 -18.21 -14.53
N ALA A 532 9.11 -17.04 -15.08
CA ALA A 532 9.89 -16.33 -16.09
C ALA A 532 11.24 -15.83 -15.54
N VAL A 533 11.26 -15.22 -14.35
CA VAL A 533 12.51 -14.78 -13.69
C VAL A 533 13.41 -15.97 -13.30
N LEU A 534 12.84 -17.14 -13.04
CA LEU A 534 13.60 -18.34 -12.68
C LEU A 534 14.19 -19.08 -13.88
N ALA A 535 13.60 -18.91 -15.06
CA ALA A 535 14.11 -19.43 -16.33
C ALA A 535 15.31 -18.61 -16.86
N ASP A 536 15.40 -17.34 -16.47
CA ASP A 536 16.57 -16.48 -16.68
C ASP A 536 17.71 -16.90 -15.73
N ALA A 537 18.82 -17.40 -16.27
CA ALA A 537 19.92 -17.93 -15.46
C ALA A 537 20.65 -16.87 -14.61
N GLU A 538 20.73 -15.63 -15.10
CA GLU A 538 21.44 -14.53 -14.43
C GLU A 538 20.57 -13.98 -13.30
N ARG A 539 19.32 -13.62 -13.60
CA ARG A 539 18.36 -13.12 -12.60
C ARG A 539 17.98 -14.19 -11.57
N SER A 540 17.92 -15.46 -11.96
CA SER A 540 17.75 -16.58 -11.02
C SER A 540 18.95 -16.70 -10.05
N ALA A 541 20.18 -16.30 -10.41
CA ALA A 541 21.31 -16.26 -9.49
C ALA A 541 21.26 -15.07 -8.50
N LEU A 542 20.50 -14.02 -8.82
CA LEU A 542 20.18 -12.92 -7.90
C LEU A 542 19.08 -13.28 -6.89
N VAL A 543 18.24 -14.27 -7.21
CA VAL A 543 17.10 -14.73 -6.38
C VAL A 543 17.41 -16.06 -5.67
N PRO A 544 18.00 -16.05 -4.46
CA PRO A 544 18.25 -17.27 -3.68
C PRO A 544 17.05 -17.73 -2.84
N ARG A 545 15.97 -16.94 -2.77
CA ARG A 545 14.76 -17.21 -1.96
C ARG A 545 13.48 -16.99 -2.77
N GLN A 546 12.44 -17.73 -2.43
CA GLN A 546 11.13 -17.64 -3.05
C GLN A 546 10.03 -17.60 -1.99
N PHE A 547 9.12 -16.63 -2.11
CA PHE A 547 7.80 -16.67 -1.50
C PHE A 547 6.85 -17.43 -2.44
N GLU A 548 6.17 -18.46 -1.94
CA GLU A 548 5.19 -19.24 -2.73
C GLU A 548 3.83 -18.52 -2.80
N ARG A 549 3.27 -18.38 -4.01
CA ARG A 549 1.99 -17.67 -4.24
C ARG A 549 1.14 -18.22 -5.40
N GLN A 550 0.75 -19.51 -5.40
CA GLN A 550 -0.22 -20.03 -6.39
C GLN A 550 -1.14 -21.19 -5.94
N TRP A 551 -2.04 -20.95 -5.00
CA TRP A 551 -3.09 -21.93 -4.66
C TRP A 551 -4.43 -21.66 -5.37
N ARG A 552 -5.15 -22.72 -5.77
CA ARG A 552 -6.50 -22.65 -6.37
C ARG A 552 -7.53 -23.36 -5.49
N GLY A 553 -7.82 -22.78 -4.33
CA GLY A 553 -8.78 -23.28 -3.35
C GLY A 553 -9.08 -22.25 -2.24
N GLY A 554 -9.46 -22.72 -1.05
CA GLY A 554 -9.56 -21.89 0.16
C GLY A 554 -8.18 -21.53 0.74
N ARG A 555 -8.07 -21.19 2.03
CA ARG A 555 -6.75 -21.05 2.69
C ARG A 555 -6.01 -22.42 2.64
N PRO A 556 -4.79 -22.52 2.08
CA PRO A 556 -4.09 -23.81 1.93
C PRO A 556 -3.69 -24.42 3.27
N ALA A 557 -3.63 -25.75 3.33
CA ALA A 557 -3.16 -26.52 4.48
C ALA A 557 -1.65 -26.85 4.40
N ASP A 558 -1.08 -27.38 5.48
CA ASP A 558 0.35 -27.78 5.56
C ASP A 558 0.73 -28.74 4.41
N THR A 559 -0.18 -29.65 4.05
CA THR A 559 -0.02 -30.63 2.96
C THR A 559 -0.01 -30.00 1.57
N ASP A 560 -0.75 -28.90 1.38
CA ASP A 560 -0.87 -28.21 0.09
C ASP A 560 0.43 -27.43 -0.16
N LEU A 561 0.86 -26.68 0.86
CA LEU A 561 2.15 -25.98 0.90
C LEU A 561 3.32 -26.97 0.76
N ALA A 562 3.23 -28.16 1.36
CA ALA A 562 4.23 -29.22 1.21
C ALA A 562 4.31 -29.75 -0.22
N GLN A 563 3.19 -29.97 -0.91
CA GLN A 563 3.20 -30.38 -2.31
C GLN A 563 3.88 -29.31 -3.18
N MET A 564 3.50 -28.04 -3.01
CA MET A 564 4.06 -26.93 -3.77
C MET A 564 5.55 -26.69 -3.48
N ALA A 565 5.96 -26.83 -2.22
CA ALA A 565 7.36 -26.77 -1.83
C ALA A 565 8.19 -27.91 -2.44
N ALA A 566 7.67 -29.15 -2.43
CA ALA A 566 8.36 -30.31 -2.99
C ALA A 566 8.57 -30.17 -4.52
N GLU A 567 7.55 -29.75 -5.26
CA GLU A 567 7.64 -29.49 -6.71
C GLU A 567 8.68 -28.44 -7.07
N TYR A 568 8.82 -27.40 -6.24
CA TYR A 568 9.81 -26.36 -6.45
C TYR A 568 11.22 -26.81 -6.05
N ARG A 569 11.38 -27.51 -4.92
CA ARG A 569 12.69 -28.05 -4.48
C ARG A 569 13.25 -29.08 -5.45
N ALA A 570 12.40 -29.85 -6.13
CA ALA A 570 12.82 -30.75 -7.21
C ALA A 570 13.46 -30.01 -8.39
N LYS A 571 13.02 -28.77 -8.67
CA LYS A 571 13.56 -27.91 -9.75
C LYS A 571 14.76 -27.07 -9.29
N PHE A 572 14.71 -26.54 -8.06
CA PHE A 572 15.68 -25.58 -7.53
C PHE A 572 16.19 -25.96 -6.12
N PRO A 573 16.91 -27.08 -5.95
CA PRO A 573 17.30 -27.63 -4.63
C PRO A 573 18.25 -26.75 -3.81
N GLY A 574 18.86 -25.72 -4.42
CA GLY A 574 19.69 -24.73 -3.75
C GLY A 574 18.95 -23.48 -3.25
N LYS A 575 17.69 -23.26 -3.65
CA LYS A 575 16.89 -22.07 -3.26
C LYS A 575 16.03 -22.35 -2.04
N ALA A 576 15.90 -21.37 -1.16
CA ALA A 576 14.98 -21.46 -0.02
C ALA A 576 13.56 -21.04 -0.40
N ILE A 577 12.57 -21.78 0.11
CA ILE A 577 11.15 -21.47 -0.05
C ILE A 577 10.62 -20.96 1.28
N ILE A 578 9.83 -19.90 1.27
CA ILE A 578 9.06 -19.40 2.41
C ILE A 578 7.58 -19.27 2.00
N CYS A 579 6.69 -19.37 2.97
CA CYS A 579 5.27 -19.05 2.81
C CYS A 579 4.80 -18.28 4.03
N ASP A 580 3.85 -17.36 3.85
CA ASP A 580 3.30 -16.58 4.96
C ASP A 580 2.09 -17.24 5.65
N PHE A 581 1.45 -18.20 4.98
CA PHE A 581 0.30 -18.94 5.52
C PHE A 581 0.63 -19.66 6.84
N ASP A 582 -0.24 -19.50 7.85
CA ASP A 582 -0.06 -20.07 9.19
C ASP A 582 -0.04 -21.60 9.26
N SER A 583 -0.45 -22.26 8.18
CA SER A 583 -0.49 -23.70 8.03
C SER A 583 0.87 -24.33 7.70
N GLY A 584 1.88 -23.56 7.28
CA GLY A 584 3.20 -24.09 6.90
C GLY A 584 4.00 -24.58 8.11
N ALA A 585 3.97 -25.90 8.37
CA ALA A 585 4.55 -26.52 9.57
C ALA A 585 5.41 -27.74 9.23
N TRP A 586 4.99 -28.96 9.59
CA TRP A 586 5.84 -30.15 9.55
C TRP A 586 5.86 -30.82 8.17
N ALA A 587 4.75 -30.81 7.43
CA ALA A 587 4.73 -31.28 6.05
C ALA A 587 5.49 -30.31 5.15
N PHE A 588 5.22 -29.00 5.27
CA PHE A 588 5.95 -27.94 4.55
C PHE A 588 7.46 -28.02 4.82
N LEU A 589 7.89 -28.17 6.07
CA LEU A 589 9.27 -28.47 6.43
C LEU A 589 9.79 -29.71 5.68
N CYS A 590 9.11 -30.85 5.79
CA CYS A 590 9.64 -32.10 5.24
C CYS A 590 9.63 -32.16 3.71
N ALA A 591 8.95 -31.22 3.04
CA ALA A 591 9.05 -30.96 1.62
C ALA A 591 10.21 -30.02 1.22
N GLY A 592 10.84 -29.34 2.18
CA GLY A 592 11.94 -28.39 1.97
C GLY A 592 11.57 -26.91 2.16
N GLY A 593 10.44 -26.62 2.80
CA GLY A 593 10.02 -25.28 3.22
C GLY A 593 10.84 -24.73 4.38
N SER A 594 11.38 -23.53 4.22
CA SER A 594 12.13 -22.78 5.25
C SER A 594 11.23 -21.81 6.02
N ILE A 595 11.64 -21.46 7.25
CA ILE A 595 10.81 -20.75 8.23
C ILE A 595 9.44 -21.43 8.45
N PRO A 596 9.40 -22.76 8.72
CA PRO A 596 8.17 -23.41 9.16
C PRO A 596 7.76 -22.89 10.54
N LYS A 597 6.45 -22.77 10.78
CA LYS A 597 5.86 -22.26 12.03
C LYS A 597 5.82 -23.36 13.11
N LEU A 598 7.01 -23.82 13.52
CA LEU A 598 7.20 -24.89 14.51
C LEU A 598 7.23 -24.37 15.96
N PRO A 599 6.96 -25.23 16.97
CA PRO A 599 7.13 -24.89 18.38
C PRO A 599 8.59 -24.52 18.71
N ARG A 600 8.81 -23.47 19.52
CA ARG A 600 10.16 -23.06 19.95
C ARG A 600 10.90 -24.09 20.80
N THR A 601 10.16 -25.00 21.43
CA THR A 601 10.70 -26.16 22.16
C THR A 601 11.24 -27.27 21.25
N THR A 602 11.22 -27.09 19.91
CA THR A 602 11.78 -28.07 18.96
C THR A 602 13.26 -28.33 19.22
N ASP A 603 13.62 -29.61 19.31
CA ASP A 603 14.94 -30.04 19.78
C ASP A 603 16.09 -29.43 18.95
N ALA A 604 17.01 -28.74 19.63
CA ALA A 604 18.12 -28.04 18.99
C ALA A 604 19.06 -28.96 18.19
N ARG A 605 19.07 -30.27 18.45
CA ARG A 605 19.81 -31.27 17.63
C ARG A 605 19.13 -31.46 16.28
N LEU A 606 17.80 -31.54 16.25
CA LEU A 606 17.01 -31.63 15.02
C LEU A 606 17.12 -30.35 14.19
N LEU A 607 17.06 -29.17 14.83
CA LEU A 607 17.23 -27.88 14.15
C LEU A 607 18.65 -27.68 13.57
N LYS A 608 19.68 -28.29 14.17
CA LYS A 608 21.05 -28.38 13.59
C LYS A 608 21.21 -29.50 12.56
N ALA A 609 20.28 -30.45 12.50
CA ALA A 609 20.35 -31.61 11.60
C ALA A 609 19.70 -31.33 10.24
N ILE A 610 18.53 -30.68 10.23
CA ILE A 610 17.77 -30.37 9.01
C ILE A 610 18.60 -29.65 7.93
N PRO A 611 19.46 -28.64 8.23
CA PRO A 611 20.23 -27.94 7.20
C PRO A 611 21.23 -28.80 6.41
N ARG A 612 21.51 -30.04 6.83
CA ARG A 612 22.32 -31.02 6.08
C ARG A 612 21.49 -31.96 5.22
N MET A 613 20.18 -31.99 5.41
CA MET A 613 19.26 -32.83 4.65
C MET A 613 18.76 -32.13 3.38
N GLN A 614 18.32 -32.91 2.40
CA GLN A 614 17.58 -32.47 1.22
C GLN A 614 16.28 -33.25 1.07
N PRO A 615 15.20 -32.69 0.47
CA PRO A 615 14.02 -33.45 0.10
C PRO A 615 14.38 -34.63 -0.80
N TRP A 616 13.81 -35.80 -0.53
CA TRP A 616 14.12 -37.06 -1.20
C TRP A 616 12.86 -37.62 -1.89
N PRO A 617 12.73 -37.45 -3.21
CA PRO A 617 11.54 -37.89 -3.96
C PRO A 617 11.27 -39.39 -3.82
N SER A 618 12.28 -40.26 -3.93
CA SER A 618 12.11 -41.73 -3.80
C SER A 618 11.54 -42.13 -2.44
N GLY A 619 11.95 -41.44 -1.37
CA GLY A 619 11.46 -41.65 -0.01
C GLY A 619 10.14 -40.92 0.31
N SER A 620 9.62 -40.12 -0.62
CA SER A 620 8.37 -39.35 -0.46
C SER A 620 7.19 -40.04 -1.17
N GLY A 621 5.99 -39.45 -1.18
CA GLY A 621 4.80 -40.01 -1.83
C GLY A 621 3.52 -39.31 -1.39
N THR A 622 2.36 -39.86 -1.73
CA THR A 622 1.06 -39.29 -1.32
C THR A 622 0.99 -39.14 0.20
N ASN A 623 0.81 -37.90 0.67
CA ASN A 623 0.82 -37.50 2.08
C ASN A 623 2.08 -37.90 2.87
N ARG A 624 3.21 -38.12 2.19
CA ARG A 624 4.52 -38.42 2.79
C ARG A 624 5.60 -37.52 2.19
N TRP A 625 6.27 -36.76 3.05
CA TRP A 625 7.44 -35.97 2.66
C TRP A 625 8.63 -36.36 3.51
N THR A 626 9.77 -36.58 2.86
CA THR A 626 10.99 -37.09 3.50
C THR A 626 12.19 -36.23 3.15
N LEU A 627 12.88 -35.74 4.18
CA LEU A 627 14.23 -35.16 4.08
C LEU A 627 15.28 -36.24 4.37
N ARG A 628 16.44 -36.14 3.71
CA ARG A 628 17.54 -37.12 3.80
C ARG A 628 18.91 -36.45 3.80
N GLU A 629 19.79 -36.85 4.72
CA GLU A 629 21.25 -36.75 4.58
C GLU A 629 21.76 -38.17 4.31
N ARG A 630 22.22 -38.41 3.06
CA ARG A 630 22.48 -39.77 2.52
C ARG A 630 23.49 -40.54 3.38
N GLY A 631 23.13 -41.75 3.79
CA GLY A 631 23.98 -42.61 4.61
C GLY A 631 24.06 -42.22 6.09
N GLN A 632 23.31 -41.21 6.55
CA GLN A 632 23.41 -40.62 7.90
C GLN A 632 22.06 -40.53 8.63
N GLN A 633 21.03 -39.91 8.02
CA GLN A 633 19.76 -39.64 8.70
C GLN A 633 18.63 -39.23 7.74
N CYS A 634 17.38 -39.46 8.15
CA CYS A 634 16.19 -38.96 7.46
C CYS A 634 15.17 -38.37 8.44
N LEU A 635 14.45 -37.32 8.05
CA LEU A 635 13.26 -36.80 8.73
C LEU A 635 12.03 -37.06 7.86
N ILE A 636 11.03 -37.74 8.39
CA ILE A 636 9.89 -38.27 7.64
C ILE A 636 8.60 -37.74 8.27
N CYS A 637 7.79 -37.02 7.48
CA CYS A 637 6.45 -36.59 7.84
C CYS A 637 5.40 -37.44 7.13
N LEU A 638 4.38 -37.88 7.87
CA LEU A 638 3.24 -38.67 7.39
C LEU A 638 1.94 -37.98 7.82
N ALA A 639 1.08 -37.65 6.85
CA ALA A 639 -0.24 -37.10 7.11
C ALA A 639 -1.36 -38.10 6.71
N GLY A 640 -2.41 -38.19 7.52
CA GLY A 640 -3.62 -38.97 7.22
C GLY A 640 -3.48 -40.49 7.27
N GLY A 641 -2.51 -41.06 8.00
CA GLY A 641 -2.35 -42.52 8.05
C GLY A 641 -1.56 -43.08 9.24
N ALA A 642 -2.14 -44.06 9.94
CA ALA A 642 -1.54 -44.71 11.11
C ALA A 642 -0.38 -45.68 10.77
N LYS A 643 -0.21 -46.08 9.51
CA LYS A 643 0.83 -47.02 9.06
C LYS A 643 1.34 -46.60 7.67
N ALA A 644 2.66 -46.41 7.55
CA ALA A 644 3.31 -46.19 6.25
C ALA A 644 4.49 -47.15 6.09
N GLN A 645 4.81 -47.49 4.85
CA GLN A 645 6.09 -48.11 4.50
C GLN A 645 6.93 -47.07 3.78
N VAL A 646 8.18 -46.89 4.23
CA VAL A 646 9.17 -46.03 3.55
C VAL A 646 10.20 -46.94 2.95
N ASP A 647 10.48 -46.76 1.66
CA ASP A 647 11.56 -47.51 1.04
C ASP A 647 12.90 -46.91 1.46
N LEU A 648 13.70 -47.71 2.16
CA LEU A 648 15.07 -47.42 2.57
C LEU A 648 16.06 -48.29 1.79
N SER A 649 15.69 -48.78 0.60
CA SER A 649 16.57 -49.51 -0.33
C SER A 649 17.85 -48.76 -0.70
N GLU A 650 17.77 -47.43 -0.82
CA GLU A 650 18.95 -46.57 -1.05
C GLU A 650 19.83 -46.32 0.19
N GLU A 651 19.45 -46.81 1.38
CA GLU A 651 20.12 -46.58 2.66
C GLU A 651 20.68 -47.87 3.27
N SER A 652 21.74 -47.76 4.08
CA SER A 652 22.43 -48.93 4.63
C SER A 652 22.91 -48.74 6.07
N GLY A 653 22.83 -49.83 6.84
CA GLY A 653 23.12 -49.87 8.27
C GLY A 653 21.85 -50.01 9.12
N VAL A 654 21.98 -49.63 10.40
CA VAL A 654 20.88 -49.56 11.37
C VAL A 654 20.70 -48.10 11.78
N PHE A 655 19.46 -47.67 11.92
CA PHE A 655 19.07 -46.32 12.29
C PHE A 655 18.22 -46.37 13.55
N ARG A 656 18.63 -45.60 14.56
CA ARG A 656 17.84 -45.34 15.76
C ARG A 656 16.74 -44.34 15.45
N ALA A 657 15.50 -44.69 15.80
CA ALA A 657 14.33 -43.86 15.52
C ALA A 657 13.90 -43.01 16.73
N TYR A 658 13.51 -41.77 16.43
CA TYR A 658 12.91 -40.81 17.37
C TYR A 658 11.55 -40.38 16.84
N ALA A 659 10.51 -40.50 17.66
CA ALA A 659 9.25 -39.80 17.39
C ALA A 659 9.44 -38.32 17.73
N VAL A 660 9.05 -37.42 16.83
CA VAL A 660 8.96 -35.99 17.10
C VAL A 660 7.51 -35.69 17.47
N ASN A 661 7.27 -35.05 18.62
CA ASN A 661 5.94 -34.58 18.99
C ASN A 661 5.57 -33.36 18.13
N PRO A 662 4.55 -33.39 17.24
CA PRO A 662 4.29 -32.25 16.36
C PRO A 662 3.87 -30.97 17.08
N ARG A 663 3.38 -31.05 18.32
CA ARG A 663 2.91 -29.90 19.12
C ARG A 663 3.99 -29.25 19.99
N THR A 664 5.08 -29.95 20.30
CA THR A 664 6.19 -29.44 21.12
C THR A 664 7.56 -29.50 20.43
N GLY A 665 7.70 -30.27 19.36
CA GLY A 665 8.97 -30.51 18.65
C GLY A 665 9.98 -31.34 19.45
N GLU A 666 9.59 -31.90 20.59
CA GLU A 666 10.43 -32.74 21.45
C GLU A 666 10.68 -34.12 20.83
N LEU A 667 11.85 -34.69 21.11
CA LEU A 667 12.27 -36.01 20.62
C LEU A 667 12.07 -37.10 21.68
N LYS A 668 11.20 -38.06 21.39
CA LYS A 668 11.04 -39.29 22.19
C LYS A 668 11.70 -40.48 21.45
N PRO A 669 12.74 -41.11 22.02
CA PRO A 669 13.33 -42.31 21.43
C PRO A 669 12.27 -43.43 21.28
N ARG A 670 12.27 -44.11 20.14
CA ARG A 670 11.53 -45.37 19.95
C ARG A 670 12.42 -46.53 20.43
N GLN A 671 11.80 -47.66 20.77
CA GLN A 671 12.52 -48.92 21.07
C GLN A 671 12.87 -49.71 19.80
N GLU A 672 12.22 -49.37 18.67
CA GLU A 672 12.42 -50.00 17.37
C GLU A 672 13.60 -49.35 16.63
N ASN A 673 14.63 -50.14 16.34
CA ASN A 673 15.69 -49.77 15.40
C ASN A 673 15.27 -50.16 13.97
N ILE A 674 15.55 -49.27 13.02
CA ILE A 674 15.13 -49.39 11.62
C ILE A 674 16.33 -49.78 10.76
N ARG A 675 16.20 -50.84 9.97
CA ARG A 675 17.27 -51.34 9.09
C ARG A 675 17.11 -50.76 7.68
N GLY A 676 18.21 -50.27 7.10
CA GLY A 676 18.27 -49.93 5.67
C GLY A 676 18.28 -51.17 4.77
N GLY A 677 18.15 -50.96 3.46
CA GLY A 677 18.19 -52.02 2.44
C GLY A 677 16.83 -52.55 2.00
N GLY A 678 15.73 -51.84 2.27
CA GLY A 678 14.39 -52.18 1.77
C GLY A 678 13.26 -51.43 2.47
N LEU A 679 12.03 -51.93 2.33
CA LEU A 679 10.81 -51.33 2.89
C LEU A 679 10.77 -51.41 4.43
N ALA A 680 10.99 -50.27 5.09
CA ALA A 680 10.82 -50.11 6.52
C ALA A 680 9.36 -49.75 6.87
N LYS A 681 8.78 -50.42 7.87
CA LYS A 681 7.47 -50.06 8.43
C LYS A 681 7.64 -48.92 9.44
N LEU A 682 6.90 -47.84 9.26
CA LEU A 682 6.73 -46.79 10.26
C LEU A 682 5.33 -46.87 10.87
N LEU A 683 5.28 -47.03 12.19
CA LEU A 683 4.09 -46.80 12.99
C LEU A 683 3.87 -45.29 13.14
N GLY A 684 2.74 -44.79 12.63
CA GLY A 684 2.27 -43.44 12.87
C GLY A 684 1.53 -43.30 14.21
N SER A 685 1.08 -42.09 14.53
CA SER A 685 0.04 -41.88 15.54
C SER A 685 -1.35 -42.12 14.93
N GLU A 686 -2.32 -42.41 15.79
CA GLU A 686 -3.74 -42.41 15.43
C GLU A 686 -4.28 -40.97 15.25
N ASP A 687 -3.57 -39.95 15.80
CA ASP A 687 -3.89 -38.51 15.69
C ASP A 687 -3.72 -37.91 14.27
N GLY A 688 -3.45 -38.73 13.25
CA GLY A 688 -3.41 -38.31 11.85
C GLY A 688 -2.14 -37.60 11.36
N LEU A 689 -1.32 -37.00 12.22
CA LEU A 689 0.00 -36.45 11.86
C LEU A 689 1.13 -37.16 12.62
N SER A 690 2.14 -37.63 11.89
CA SER A 690 3.29 -38.34 12.47
C SER A 690 4.60 -37.81 11.89
N VAL A 691 5.56 -37.47 12.76
CA VAL A 691 6.91 -37.05 12.35
C VAL A 691 7.93 -37.96 13.02
N VAL A 692 8.84 -38.52 12.24
CA VAL A 692 9.87 -39.47 12.70
C VAL A 692 11.24 -39.04 12.18
N TRP A 693 12.18 -38.84 13.10
CA TRP A 693 13.59 -38.62 12.78
C TRP A 693 14.35 -39.93 12.99
N ILE A 694 15.06 -40.40 11.96
CA ILE A 694 15.92 -41.59 12.04
C ILE A 694 17.37 -41.16 11.86
N VAL A 695 18.26 -41.65 12.73
CA VAL A 695 19.69 -41.31 12.74
C VAL A 695 20.47 -42.62 12.80
N LYS A 696 21.51 -42.75 11.98
CA LYS A 696 22.37 -43.93 11.94
C LYS A 696 23.10 -44.15 13.27
N GLU A 697 23.24 -45.43 13.64
CA GLU A 697 24.03 -45.87 14.80
C GLU A 697 25.53 -45.93 14.49
#